data_AF-A0A5U1T706-F1
#
_entry.id   AF-A0A5U1T706-F1
#
_cell.length_a   1.000
_cell.length_b   1.000
_cell.length_c   1.000
_cell.angle_alpha   90.00
_cell.angle_beta   90.00
_cell.angle_gamma   90.00
#
_symmetry.space_group_name_H-M   'P 1'
#
loop_
_entity.id
_entity.type
_entity.pdbx_description
1 polymer ?
#
loop_
_entity_poly.entity_id
_entity_poly.type
_entity_poly.pdbx_seq_one_letter_code
_entity_poly.pdbx_strand_id
1 'polypeptide(L)'
;MRQECINAVQQAAQRTLTAREIQNIEDRIYRNMRQLARNDPASWRQMTDAERLRRAGQLAADELQQEAGLKRRRVALTIAARQRLDAFINGYQGTDGKLGALNRTIAFSADGKSNFLSVESRGKATRDYALSQIQEAFEAVDPRFFHLFEDEKGVRDLVFEIRGQDTGNIKAKKGAKAWADVTELLRRRFNDAGGDIGYLENWGIPQHHSMEKVGRATREQWVSDVIGKLDRKYYIKEDGQLMSDAEVTAFLGEAYNTIATGGLNKLSDSGMRLSGARANRGNASRQIHFKDADSYLEYQRQYGDRSLWEVMVGHLEGISKDIALVETYGPNPDHVFRAILDEVTAETATVNPQRTGQVKRMANSTENLYNFISGKTQPIANPHIAQWSDNIRNWLVASRLGSALLASFSDLGTMYLSAKVTNLPMNQLFRNQLEAMDPTNRTELARARRAGLAMESLLGSVNRWAMDNMGPSKARWAATAVMRASGLTAWSDAHKRAYGVTMMGSLGEVVSRSPDLRSLDGGDFRILKSKGITEQDFSVWKLADQEDWGKGNNTMLTPESIMRIPDDAVKHLGAPERVKFEAMRKLLGAVAEEVDMAVITPGAREKMITGGGLQRGTWKGELVRSVFLFKSFPISVVMRHWSRAMGMPSAGGRAAYIGAFIASTTILGALSQQLNDMASGRNPREMTGEDAPKFWLGALLKGGGLGLYGDFLLSDHTRYGGGALASMLGPVAGLVDDVVKLGQGIPLNAVEGKPEQTGGDLVKLGKGLIPGANLWYAKAALDHMIFNQLQEYFSPGYLRKVEQRSKKNFNQTYWWRPQDVTPQ
;
A
#
# COMPACT_ATOMS: atom_id res chain seq x y z
N MET A 1 -34.84 22.31 -23.76
CA MET A 1 -36.24 21.83 -23.72
C MET A 1 -37.20 22.96 -24.05
N ARG A 2 -38.22 22.76 -24.91
CA ARG A 2 -39.24 23.80 -25.23
C ARG A 2 -40.17 24.04 -24.02
N GLN A 3 -40.76 25.23 -23.92
CA GLN A 3 -41.63 25.61 -22.79
C GLN A 3 -42.84 24.67 -22.61
N GLU A 4 -43.43 24.21 -23.72
CA GLU A 4 -44.54 23.25 -23.71
C GLU A 4 -44.17 21.92 -23.04
N CYS A 5 -42.97 21.41 -23.33
CA CYS A 5 -42.46 20.19 -22.70
C CYS A 5 -42.16 20.41 -21.22
N ILE A 6 -41.63 21.58 -20.85
CA ILE A 6 -41.40 21.95 -19.44
C ILE A 6 -42.72 21.92 -18.66
N ASN A 7 -43.76 22.55 -19.20
CA ASN A 7 -45.08 22.60 -18.58
C ASN A 7 -45.67 21.18 -18.41
N ALA A 8 -45.56 20.33 -19.42
CA ALA A 8 -46.04 18.94 -19.36
C ALA A 8 -45.30 18.11 -18.30
N VAL A 9 -43.97 18.24 -18.22
CA VAL A 9 -43.16 17.52 -17.21
C VAL A 9 -43.47 18.04 -15.80
N GLN A 10 -43.64 19.35 -15.62
CA GLN A 10 -44.03 19.94 -14.33
C GLN A 10 -45.42 19.50 -13.88
N GLN A 11 -46.38 19.41 -14.81
CA GLN A 11 -47.72 18.89 -14.54
C GLN A 11 -47.68 17.42 -14.11
N ALA A 12 -46.90 16.58 -14.82
CA ALA A 12 -46.73 15.17 -14.47
C ALA A 12 -46.00 14.99 -13.12
N ALA A 13 -45.02 15.86 -12.81
CA ALA A 13 -44.31 15.87 -11.54
C ALA A 13 -45.13 16.48 -10.38
N GLN A 14 -46.27 17.09 -10.69
CA GLN A 14 -47.13 17.84 -9.74
C GLN A 14 -46.38 18.91 -8.94
N ARG A 15 -45.32 19.47 -9.51
CA ARG A 15 -44.51 20.54 -8.89
C ARG A 15 -43.73 21.32 -9.93
N THR A 16 -43.38 22.55 -9.58
CA THR A 16 -42.42 23.35 -10.35
C THR A 16 -41.03 22.72 -10.24
N LEU A 17 -40.42 22.44 -11.38
CA LEU A 17 -39.03 21.99 -11.48
C LEU A 17 -38.10 23.19 -11.63
N THR A 18 -36.93 23.13 -11.00
CA THR A 18 -35.86 24.10 -11.21
C THR A 18 -35.27 23.98 -12.61
N ALA A 19 -34.67 25.06 -13.13
CA ALA A 19 -34.00 25.04 -14.44
C ALA A 19 -32.96 23.92 -14.56
N ARG A 20 -32.23 23.62 -13.48
CA ARG A 20 -31.23 22.55 -13.44
C ARG A 20 -31.87 21.15 -13.45
N GLU A 21 -33.01 20.96 -12.81
CA GLU A 21 -33.74 19.69 -12.88
C GLU A 21 -34.26 19.42 -14.29
N ILE A 22 -34.79 20.45 -14.97
CA ILE A 22 -35.24 20.36 -16.36
C ILE A 22 -34.07 19.98 -17.27
N GLN A 23 -32.92 20.66 -17.12
CA GLN A 23 -31.72 20.35 -17.89
C GLN A 23 -31.23 18.92 -17.62
N ASN A 24 -31.22 18.45 -16.37
CA ASN A 24 -30.81 17.08 -16.03
C ASN A 24 -31.73 16.02 -16.67
N ILE A 25 -33.03 16.29 -16.79
CA ILE A 25 -33.99 15.39 -17.47
C ILE A 25 -33.64 15.31 -18.96
N GLU A 26 -33.43 16.46 -19.60
CA GLU A 26 -33.06 16.53 -21.01
C GLU A 26 -31.71 15.85 -21.30
N ASP A 27 -30.69 16.15 -20.50
CA ASP A 27 -29.35 15.55 -20.60
C ASP A 27 -29.40 14.02 -20.43
N ARG A 28 -30.28 13.51 -19.54
CA ARG A 28 -30.48 12.07 -19.34
C ARG A 28 -31.13 11.41 -20.54
N ILE A 29 -32.13 12.04 -21.15
CA ILE A 29 -32.76 11.52 -22.37
C ILE A 29 -31.72 11.45 -23.49
N TYR A 30 -30.99 12.54 -23.75
CA TYR A 30 -29.96 12.53 -24.82
C TYR A 30 -28.83 11.53 -24.57
N ARG A 31 -28.41 11.35 -23.31
CA ARG A 31 -27.45 10.31 -22.95
C ARG A 31 -27.96 8.91 -23.28
N ASN A 32 -29.22 8.63 -22.94
CA ASN A 32 -29.87 7.36 -23.26
C ASN A 32 -30.09 7.17 -24.76
N MET A 33 -30.38 8.24 -25.52
CA MET A 33 -30.40 8.20 -26.98
C MET A 33 -29.04 7.75 -27.53
N ARG A 34 -27.93 8.36 -27.11
CA ARG A 34 -26.58 7.96 -27.52
C ARG A 34 -26.25 6.51 -27.14
N GLN A 35 -26.68 6.07 -25.95
CA GLN A 35 -26.47 4.70 -25.50
C GLN A 35 -27.25 3.68 -26.33
N LEU A 36 -28.54 3.91 -26.57
CA LEU A 36 -29.38 3.05 -27.40
C LEU A 36 -28.88 3.02 -28.85
N ALA A 37 -28.54 4.19 -29.39
CA ALA A 37 -27.95 4.34 -30.71
C ALA A 37 -26.65 3.56 -30.88
N ARG A 38 -25.82 3.51 -29.83
CA ARG A 38 -24.57 2.74 -29.82
C ARG A 38 -24.81 1.24 -29.79
N ASN A 39 -25.80 0.79 -29.01
CA ASN A 39 -26.03 -0.63 -28.79
C ASN A 39 -26.71 -1.29 -30.01
N ASP A 40 -27.59 -0.58 -30.72
CA ASP A 40 -28.23 -1.06 -31.95
C ASP A 40 -28.37 0.06 -32.99
N PRO A 41 -27.27 0.44 -33.67
CA PRO A 41 -27.26 1.58 -34.58
C PRO A 41 -28.18 1.41 -35.80
N ALA A 42 -28.31 0.17 -36.30
CA ALA A 42 -29.09 -0.11 -37.50
C ALA A 42 -30.59 0.10 -37.24
N SER A 43 -31.10 -0.47 -36.15
CA SER A 43 -32.49 -0.28 -35.73
C SER A 43 -32.76 1.18 -35.32
N TRP A 44 -31.83 1.79 -34.58
CA TRP A 44 -32.01 3.17 -34.08
C TRP A 44 -32.16 4.20 -35.19
N ARG A 45 -31.42 4.05 -36.29
CA ARG A 45 -31.51 4.96 -37.45
C ARG A 45 -32.84 4.85 -38.19
N GLN A 46 -33.52 3.71 -38.13
CA GLN A 46 -34.81 3.50 -38.79
C GLN A 46 -35.99 4.07 -37.98
N MET A 47 -35.79 4.36 -36.70
CA MET A 47 -36.83 4.95 -35.84
C MET A 47 -37.06 6.41 -36.17
N THR A 48 -38.32 6.85 -36.06
CA THR A 48 -38.69 8.27 -36.07
C THR A 48 -38.15 8.98 -34.83
N ASP A 49 -37.99 10.31 -34.89
CA ASP A 49 -37.54 11.10 -33.73
C ASP A 49 -38.46 10.92 -32.51
N ALA A 50 -39.77 10.78 -32.74
CA ALA A 50 -40.74 10.51 -31.68
C ALA A 50 -40.52 9.15 -31.01
N GLU A 51 -40.21 8.10 -31.77
CA GLU A 51 -39.92 6.76 -31.23
C GLU A 51 -38.60 6.73 -30.46
N ARG A 52 -37.55 7.40 -30.99
CA ARG A 52 -36.27 7.54 -30.29
C ARG A 52 -36.43 8.23 -28.95
N LEU A 53 -37.14 9.37 -28.92
CA LEU A 53 -37.44 10.09 -27.69
C LEU A 53 -38.27 9.25 -26.73
N ARG A 54 -39.25 8.48 -27.21
CA ARG A 54 -40.08 7.61 -26.36
C ARG A 54 -39.23 6.49 -25.73
N ARG A 55 -38.40 5.79 -26.50
CA ARG A 55 -37.53 4.72 -25.99
C ARG A 55 -36.47 5.25 -25.03
N ALA A 56 -35.80 6.35 -25.37
CA ALA A 56 -34.83 6.98 -24.50
C ALA A 56 -35.46 7.56 -23.24
N GLY A 57 -36.68 8.11 -23.35
CA GLY A 57 -37.49 8.57 -22.22
C GLY A 57 -37.89 7.44 -21.27
N GLN A 58 -38.28 6.28 -21.82
CA GLN A 58 -38.56 5.09 -21.02
C GLN A 58 -37.32 4.62 -20.27
N LEU A 59 -36.18 4.48 -20.95
CA LEU A 59 -34.94 4.07 -20.30
C LEU A 59 -34.48 5.09 -19.25
N ALA A 60 -34.63 6.39 -19.52
CA ALA A 60 -34.37 7.45 -18.54
C ALA A 60 -35.30 7.36 -17.32
N ALA A 61 -36.56 6.97 -17.50
CA ALA A 61 -37.50 6.74 -16.41
C ALA A 61 -37.12 5.49 -15.59
N ASP A 62 -36.75 4.40 -16.24
CA ASP A 62 -36.28 3.17 -15.58
C ASP A 62 -34.99 3.44 -14.78
N GLU A 63 -34.04 4.20 -15.34
CA GLU A 63 -32.85 4.68 -14.62
C GLU A 63 -33.22 5.47 -13.35
N LEU A 64 -34.21 6.38 -13.43
CA LEU A 64 -34.65 7.16 -12.27
C LEU A 64 -35.25 6.27 -11.17
N GLN A 65 -36.01 5.24 -11.54
CA GLN A 65 -36.54 4.26 -10.59
C GLN A 65 -35.42 3.44 -9.94
N GLN A 66 -34.44 3.00 -10.73
CA GLN A 66 -33.25 2.29 -10.23
C GLN A 66 -32.42 3.16 -9.29
N GLU A 67 -32.19 4.44 -9.65
CA GLU A 67 -31.50 5.41 -8.79
C GLU A 67 -32.25 5.66 -7.48
N ALA A 68 -33.58 5.72 -7.51
CA ALA A 68 -34.40 5.84 -6.30
C ALA A 68 -34.29 4.60 -5.41
N GLY A 69 -34.33 3.40 -5.99
CA GLY A 69 -34.09 2.14 -5.28
C GLY A 69 -32.70 2.06 -4.67
N LEU A 70 -31.68 2.46 -5.43
CA LEU A 70 -30.30 2.54 -4.96
C LEU A 70 -30.15 3.55 -3.81
N LYS A 71 -30.79 4.72 -3.89
CA LYS A 71 -30.81 5.71 -2.79
C LYS A 71 -31.40 5.10 -1.52
N ARG A 72 -32.53 4.38 -1.61
CA ARG A 72 -33.13 3.67 -0.46
C ARG A 72 -32.17 2.63 0.12
N ARG A 73 -31.55 1.80 -0.71
CA ARG A 73 -30.53 0.83 -0.29
C ARG A 73 -29.36 1.52 0.41
N ARG A 74 -28.87 2.63 -0.13
CA ARG A 74 -27.75 3.39 0.43
C ARG A 74 -28.06 3.97 1.81
N VAL A 75 -29.30 4.43 2.03
CA VAL A 75 -29.76 4.87 3.35
C VAL A 75 -29.75 3.70 4.33
N ALA A 76 -30.30 2.55 3.97
CA ALA A 76 -30.30 1.36 4.83
C ALA A 76 -28.87 0.89 5.17
N LEU A 77 -27.95 0.89 4.19
CA LEU A 77 -26.54 0.57 4.41
C LEU A 77 -25.85 1.58 5.34
N THR A 78 -26.18 2.86 5.21
CA THR A 78 -25.66 3.92 6.10
C THR A 78 -26.14 3.71 7.53
N ILE A 79 -27.41 3.39 7.73
CA ILE A 79 -27.99 3.10 9.06
C ILE A 79 -27.30 1.89 9.69
N ALA A 80 -27.16 0.79 8.94
CA ALA A 80 -26.49 -0.42 9.43
C ALA A 80 -25.00 -0.17 9.78
N ALA A 81 -24.29 0.61 8.96
CA ALA A 81 -22.92 1.01 9.24
C ALA A 81 -22.83 1.85 10.52
N ARG A 82 -23.72 2.84 10.69
CA ARG A 82 -23.77 3.70 11.88
C ARG A 82 -24.04 2.87 13.14
N GLN A 83 -25.03 1.99 13.13
CA GLN A 83 -25.36 1.11 14.26
C GLN A 83 -24.16 0.25 14.69
N ARG A 84 -23.46 -0.38 13.74
CA ARG A 84 -22.27 -1.19 14.05
C ARG A 84 -21.14 -0.35 14.63
N LEU A 85 -20.89 0.83 14.06
CA LEU A 85 -19.83 1.74 14.53
C LEU A 85 -20.14 2.28 15.92
N ASP A 86 -21.40 2.64 16.21
CA ASP A 86 -21.81 3.09 17.54
C ASP A 86 -21.74 1.98 18.58
N ALA A 87 -22.18 0.76 18.24
CA ALA A 87 -22.04 -0.39 19.12
C ALA A 87 -20.56 -0.64 19.47
N PHE A 88 -19.67 -0.54 18.48
CA PHE A 88 -18.24 -0.69 18.69
C PHE A 88 -17.65 0.44 19.54
N ILE A 89 -17.92 1.71 19.21
CA ILE A 89 -17.35 2.88 19.89
C ILE A 89 -17.85 2.97 21.33
N ASN A 90 -19.14 2.76 21.56
CA ASN A 90 -19.73 2.82 22.90
C ASN A 90 -19.36 1.60 23.76
N GLY A 91 -19.13 0.44 23.14
CA GLY A 91 -18.67 -0.76 23.83
C GLY A 91 -17.16 -0.81 24.11
N TYR A 92 -16.39 0.16 23.60
CA TYR A 92 -14.94 0.19 23.74
C TYR A 92 -14.50 0.66 25.13
N GLN A 93 -13.69 -0.16 25.81
CA GLN A 93 -13.24 0.09 27.20
C GLN A 93 -11.75 0.45 27.31
N GLY A 94 -11.09 0.82 26.22
CA GLY A 94 -9.68 1.23 26.26
C GLY A 94 -9.47 2.63 26.83
N THR A 95 -8.25 2.89 27.31
CA THR A 95 -7.88 4.11 28.03
C THR A 95 -7.88 5.38 27.16
N ASP A 96 -7.86 5.23 25.84
CA ASP A 96 -7.94 6.32 24.87
C ASP A 96 -9.38 6.63 24.41
N GLY A 97 -10.37 5.97 25.04
CA GLY A 97 -11.78 6.32 24.97
C GLY A 97 -12.40 6.22 23.57
N LYS A 98 -13.53 6.91 23.39
CA LYS A 98 -14.32 6.84 22.15
C LYS A 98 -13.57 7.35 20.91
N LEU A 99 -12.75 8.40 21.05
CA LEU A 99 -11.89 8.86 19.95
C LEU A 99 -10.85 7.80 19.57
N GLY A 100 -10.27 7.11 20.56
CA GLY A 100 -9.40 5.97 20.33
C GLY A 100 -10.11 4.82 19.61
N ALA A 101 -11.36 4.53 19.99
CA ALA A 101 -12.19 3.52 19.32
C ALA A 101 -12.41 3.89 17.84
N LEU A 102 -12.88 5.10 17.55
CA LEU A 102 -13.06 5.59 16.18
C LEU A 102 -11.75 5.51 15.40
N ASN A 103 -10.64 5.90 16.01
CA ASN A 103 -9.33 5.86 15.39
C ASN A 103 -8.88 4.42 15.00
N ARG A 104 -9.25 3.40 15.77
CA ARG A 104 -8.98 1.98 15.46
C ARG A 104 -9.81 1.42 14.31
N THR A 105 -10.95 2.05 13.98
CA THR A 105 -11.72 1.67 12.78
C THR A 105 -10.96 2.00 11.49
N ILE A 106 -10.00 2.94 11.56
CA ILE A 106 -9.27 3.45 10.39
C ILE A 106 -8.06 2.57 10.07
N ALA A 107 -7.14 2.41 11.04
CA ALA A 107 -5.84 1.77 10.84
C ALA A 107 -5.52 0.76 11.95
N PHE A 108 -4.71 -0.25 11.63
CA PHE A 108 -4.32 -1.34 12.53
C PHE A 108 -3.73 -0.82 13.85
N SER A 109 -4.08 -1.46 14.96
CA SER A 109 -3.52 -1.20 16.30
C SER A 109 -2.99 -2.50 16.88
N ALA A 110 -1.71 -2.51 17.25
CA ALA A 110 -0.99 -3.69 17.72
C ALA A 110 -1.25 -4.06 19.19
N ASP A 111 -2.04 -3.26 19.91
CA ASP A 111 -2.37 -3.46 21.33
C ASP A 111 -3.27 -4.66 21.61
N GLY A 112 -3.84 -5.30 20.57
CA GLY A 112 -4.73 -6.45 20.73
C GLY A 112 -6.03 -6.11 21.45
N LYS A 113 -6.49 -4.84 21.36
CA LYS A 113 -7.73 -4.38 22.01
C LYS A 113 -8.81 -3.89 21.04
N SER A 114 -8.53 -3.88 19.73
CA SER A 114 -9.37 -3.21 18.75
C SER A 114 -10.76 -3.80 18.57
N ASN A 115 -10.98 -5.10 18.84
CA ASN A 115 -12.25 -5.82 18.59
C ASN A 115 -12.94 -5.49 17.25
N PHE A 116 -12.18 -5.01 16.26
CA PHE A 116 -12.66 -4.47 15.00
C PHE A 116 -11.54 -4.57 13.98
N LEU A 117 -11.85 -5.04 12.78
CA LEU A 117 -10.89 -5.10 11.68
C LEU A 117 -10.88 -3.76 10.95
N SER A 118 -9.78 -3.02 11.04
CA SER A 118 -9.67 -1.65 10.52
C SER A 118 -9.85 -1.57 8.99
N VAL A 119 -10.17 -0.39 8.46
CA VAL A 119 -10.23 -0.14 7.00
C VAL A 119 -8.92 -0.51 6.32
N GLU A 120 -7.77 -0.18 6.93
CA GLU A 120 -6.44 -0.57 6.45
C GLU A 120 -6.34 -2.09 6.28
N SER A 121 -6.64 -2.85 7.34
CA SER A 121 -6.54 -4.30 7.36
C SER A 121 -7.53 -4.94 6.38
N ARG A 122 -8.76 -4.42 6.29
CA ARG A 122 -9.80 -4.86 5.34
C ARG A 122 -9.36 -4.63 3.90
N GLY A 123 -8.85 -3.44 3.59
CA GLY A 123 -8.38 -3.08 2.24
C GLY A 123 -7.17 -3.92 1.83
N LYS A 124 -6.23 -4.12 2.76
CA LYS A 124 -5.06 -5.00 2.56
C LYS A 124 -5.48 -6.43 2.27
N ALA A 125 -6.35 -7.02 3.09
CA ALA A 125 -6.81 -8.39 2.89
C ALA A 125 -7.59 -8.58 1.57
N THR A 126 -8.49 -7.65 1.22
CA THR A 126 -9.18 -7.69 -0.08
C THR A 126 -8.19 -7.62 -1.25
N ARG A 127 -7.19 -6.74 -1.16
CA ARG A 127 -6.13 -6.62 -2.18
C ARG A 127 -5.31 -7.90 -2.27
N ASP A 128 -4.84 -8.42 -1.15
CA ASP A 128 -3.94 -9.58 -1.12
C ASP A 128 -4.65 -10.84 -1.66
N TYR A 129 -5.94 -11.00 -1.37
CA TYR A 129 -6.77 -12.02 -2.02
C TYR A 129 -6.90 -11.76 -3.53
N ALA A 130 -7.20 -10.53 -3.95
CA ALA A 130 -7.31 -10.24 -5.38
C ALA A 130 -6.01 -10.50 -6.15
N LEU A 131 -4.86 -10.21 -5.55
CA LEU A 131 -3.54 -10.52 -6.11
C LEU A 131 -3.28 -12.02 -6.17
N SER A 132 -3.75 -12.78 -5.18
CA SER A 132 -3.59 -14.24 -5.18
C SER A 132 -4.37 -14.92 -6.32
N GLN A 133 -5.49 -14.33 -6.74
CA GLN A 133 -6.30 -14.85 -7.84
C GLN A 133 -5.73 -14.53 -9.24
N ILE A 134 -4.71 -13.70 -9.36
CA ILE A 134 -4.13 -13.29 -10.67
C ILE A 134 -2.69 -13.76 -10.85
N GLN A 135 -2.29 -14.83 -10.15
CA GLN A 135 -0.95 -15.39 -10.28
C GLN A 135 -0.64 -15.78 -11.73
N GLU A 136 -1.60 -16.37 -12.46
CA GLU A 136 -1.42 -16.72 -13.87
C GLU A 136 -1.21 -15.50 -14.76
N ALA A 137 -1.83 -14.37 -14.45
CA ALA A 137 -1.60 -13.10 -15.16
C ALA A 137 -0.19 -12.59 -14.90
N PHE A 138 0.31 -12.71 -13.66
CA PHE A 138 1.69 -12.40 -13.31
C PHE A 138 2.68 -13.30 -14.06
N GLU A 139 2.45 -14.61 -14.08
CA GLU A 139 3.30 -15.59 -14.79
C GLU A 139 3.27 -15.41 -16.32
N ALA A 140 2.21 -14.82 -16.87
CA ALA A 140 2.12 -14.50 -18.29
C ALA A 140 2.99 -13.31 -18.69
N VAL A 141 3.20 -12.35 -17.79
CA VAL A 141 4.04 -11.17 -17.99
C VAL A 141 5.42 -11.29 -17.32
N ASP A 142 5.78 -12.52 -16.91
CA ASP A 142 6.89 -12.81 -16.00
C ASP A 142 8.20 -12.12 -16.44
N PRO A 143 8.84 -11.30 -15.59
CA PRO A 143 9.90 -10.40 -16.03
C PRO A 143 11.27 -11.11 -16.18
N ARG A 144 11.97 -10.87 -17.31
CA ARG A 144 13.21 -11.60 -17.71
C ARG A 144 14.47 -11.33 -16.85
N PHE A 145 14.48 -10.30 -16.00
CA PHE A 145 15.69 -9.85 -15.26
C PHE A 145 15.38 -9.58 -13.78
N PHE A 146 15.46 -10.60 -12.90
CA PHE A 146 15.18 -10.46 -11.46
C PHE A 146 13.84 -9.76 -11.15
N HIS A 147 12.81 -10.05 -11.94
CA HIS A 147 11.50 -9.39 -11.87
C HIS A 147 11.51 -7.86 -12.13
N LEU A 148 12.53 -7.30 -12.82
CA LEU A 148 12.74 -5.84 -13.01
C LEU A 148 12.17 -5.29 -14.33
N PHE A 149 12.03 -6.11 -15.37
CA PHE A 149 11.53 -5.70 -16.69
C PHE A 149 10.49 -6.68 -17.19
N GLU A 150 9.25 -6.23 -17.37
CA GLU A 150 8.17 -7.05 -17.94
C GLU A 150 8.62 -7.66 -19.27
N ASP A 151 8.20 -8.90 -19.53
CA ASP A 151 8.38 -9.49 -20.85
C ASP A 151 7.46 -8.79 -21.86
N GLU A 152 8.03 -8.01 -22.80
CA GLU A 152 7.25 -7.28 -23.81
C GLU A 152 6.30 -8.20 -24.60
N LYS A 153 6.74 -9.43 -24.89
CA LYS A 153 5.90 -10.43 -25.57
C LYS A 153 4.77 -10.90 -24.67
N GLY A 154 5.07 -11.27 -23.42
CA GLY A 154 4.06 -11.63 -22.42
C GLY A 154 3.03 -10.53 -22.16
N VAL A 155 3.47 -9.27 -22.03
CA VAL A 155 2.59 -8.09 -21.91
C VAL A 155 1.69 -7.96 -23.13
N ARG A 156 2.26 -8.04 -24.33
CA ARG A 156 1.49 -8.01 -25.56
C ARG A 156 0.44 -9.11 -25.56
N ASP A 157 0.85 -10.36 -25.36
CA ASP A 157 -0.05 -11.51 -25.45
C ASP A 157 -1.18 -11.41 -24.40
N LEU A 158 -0.88 -11.02 -23.16
CA LEU A 158 -1.89 -10.81 -22.12
C LEU A 158 -2.89 -9.72 -22.51
N VAL A 159 -2.44 -8.59 -23.04
CA VAL A 159 -3.35 -7.50 -23.47
C VAL A 159 -4.24 -7.95 -24.61
N PHE A 160 -3.71 -8.72 -25.56
CA PHE A 160 -4.49 -9.29 -26.66
C PHE A 160 -5.58 -10.23 -26.15
N GLU A 161 -5.23 -11.17 -25.28
CA GLU A 161 -6.18 -12.12 -24.68
C GLU A 161 -7.26 -11.40 -23.86
N ILE A 162 -6.90 -10.38 -23.06
CA ILE A 162 -7.85 -9.56 -22.31
C ILE A 162 -8.82 -8.80 -23.25
N ARG A 163 -8.37 -8.48 -24.46
CA ARG A 163 -9.18 -7.81 -25.50
C ARG A 163 -9.93 -8.80 -26.39
N GLY A 164 -9.90 -10.10 -26.08
CA GLY A 164 -10.60 -11.14 -26.84
C GLY A 164 -9.90 -11.56 -28.13
N GLN A 165 -8.62 -11.23 -28.30
CA GLN A 165 -7.81 -11.66 -29.44
C GLN A 165 -6.96 -12.86 -29.02
N ASP A 166 -7.23 -14.04 -29.60
CA ASP A 166 -6.51 -15.26 -29.27
C ASP A 166 -5.07 -15.19 -29.81
N THR A 167 -4.11 -15.44 -28.92
CA THR A 167 -2.67 -15.40 -29.18
C THR A 167 -2.05 -16.79 -29.27
N GLY A 168 -2.81 -17.84 -28.89
CA GLY A 168 -2.33 -19.20 -28.67
C GLY A 168 -1.52 -19.37 -27.37
N ASN A 169 -1.28 -18.30 -26.60
CA ASN A 169 -0.51 -18.36 -25.37
C ASN A 169 -1.40 -18.76 -24.18
N ILE A 170 -1.29 -20.03 -23.77
CA ILE A 170 -2.11 -20.61 -22.69
C ILE A 170 -1.99 -19.82 -21.38
N LYS A 171 -0.79 -19.31 -21.04
CA LYS A 171 -0.59 -18.52 -19.82
C LYS A 171 -1.31 -17.18 -19.91
N ALA A 172 -1.15 -16.47 -21.02
CA ALA A 172 -1.84 -15.21 -21.26
C ALA A 172 -3.37 -15.37 -21.22
N LYS A 173 -3.90 -16.44 -21.83
CA LYS A 173 -5.35 -16.74 -21.83
C LYS A 173 -5.89 -17.01 -20.42
N LYS A 174 -5.17 -17.81 -19.62
CA LYS A 174 -5.51 -18.04 -18.20
C LYS A 174 -5.42 -16.76 -17.38
N GLY A 175 -4.37 -15.95 -17.61
CA GLY A 175 -4.19 -14.65 -16.96
C GLY A 175 -5.30 -13.66 -17.28
N ALA A 176 -5.74 -13.60 -18.54
CA ALA A 176 -6.85 -12.76 -18.98
C ALA A 176 -8.17 -13.16 -18.31
N LYS A 177 -8.44 -14.47 -18.22
CA LYS A 177 -9.61 -15.00 -17.50
C LYS A 177 -9.55 -14.67 -16.01
N ALA A 178 -8.42 -14.93 -15.36
CA ALA A 178 -8.21 -14.61 -13.94
C ALA A 178 -8.44 -13.12 -13.65
N TRP A 179 -7.93 -12.24 -14.52
CA TRP A 179 -8.15 -10.80 -14.44
C TRP A 179 -9.64 -10.42 -14.58
N ALA A 180 -10.34 -10.99 -15.55
CA ALA A 180 -11.77 -10.74 -15.75
C ALA A 180 -12.59 -11.22 -14.53
N ASP A 181 -12.32 -12.43 -14.03
CA ASP A 181 -13.04 -13.02 -12.91
C ASP A 181 -12.84 -12.21 -11.62
N VAL A 182 -11.60 -11.77 -11.31
CA VAL A 182 -11.31 -11.00 -10.09
C VAL A 182 -11.87 -9.57 -10.15
N THR A 183 -11.78 -8.91 -11.31
CA THR A 183 -12.29 -7.54 -11.45
C THR A 183 -13.80 -7.50 -11.40
N GLU A 184 -14.48 -8.52 -11.96
CA GLU A 184 -15.93 -8.68 -11.85
C GLU A 184 -16.37 -9.01 -10.42
N LEU A 185 -15.61 -9.85 -9.70
CA LEU A 185 -15.84 -10.08 -8.27
C LEU A 185 -15.79 -8.75 -7.49
N LEU A 186 -14.71 -7.97 -7.63
CA LEU A 186 -14.56 -6.71 -6.90
C LEU A 186 -15.59 -5.65 -7.31
N ARG A 187 -15.98 -5.59 -8.59
CA ARG A 187 -17.05 -4.71 -9.07
C ARG A 187 -18.39 -5.04 -8.40
N ARG A 188 -18.78 -6.33 -8.39
CA ARG A 188 -20.00 -6.79 -7.72
C ARG A 188 -19.99 -6.48 -6.23
N ARG A 189 -18.85 -6.69 -5.55
CA ARG A 189 -18.68 -6.31 -4.14
C ARG A 189 -18.87 -4.83 -3.88
N PHE A 190 -18.25 -3.99 -4.69
CA PHE A 190 -18.40 -2.56 -4.56
C PHE A 190 -19.85 -2.13 -4.74
N ASN A 191 -20.55 -2.69 -5.73
CA ASN A 191 -21.97 -2.43 -5.96
C ASN A 191 -22.85 -2.95 -4.82
N ASP A 192 -22.50 -4.10 -4.25
CA ASP A 192 -23.22 -4.65 -3.10
C ASP A 192 -23.13 -3.79 -1.85
N ALA A 193 -22.01 -3.11 -1.68
CA ALA A 193 -21.79 -2.13 -0.63
C ALA A 193 -22.45 -0.76 -0.92
N GLY A 194 -23.23 -0.65 -2.00
CA GLY A 194 -23.96 0.55 -2.41
C GLY A 194 -23.28 1.35 -3.53
N GLY A 195 -22.18 0.84 -4.08
CA GLY A 195 -21.58 1.32 -5.32
C GLY A 195 -22.51 1.17 -6.52
N ASP A 196 -22.12 1.77 -7.65
CA ASP A 196 -22.88 1.71 -8.89
C ASP A 196 -21.96 1.76 -10.12
N ILE A 197 -21.08 0.76 -10.22
CA ILE A 197 -20.18 0.59 -11.36
C ILE A 197 -20.89 -0.30 -12.39
N GLY A 198 -21.19 0.26 -13.56
CA GLY A 198 -21.77 -0.48 -14.69
C GLY A 198 -20.85 -1.57 -15.23
N TYR A 199 -21.44 -2.61 -15.82
CA TYR A 199 -20.69 -3.64 -16.55
C TYR A 199 -20.36 -3.15 -17.96
N LEU A 200 -19.13 -3.42 -18.41
CA LEU A 200 -18.65 -3.06 -19.74
C LEU A 200 -17.94 -4.29 -20.31
N GLU A 201 -18.58 -4.95 -21.28
CA GLU A 201 -18.07 -6.17 -21.92
C GLU A 201 -16.64 -6.00 -22.46
N ASN A 202 -16.35 -4.85 -23.10
CA ASN A 202 -15.03 -4.52 -23.65
C ASN A 202 -14.18 -3.66 -22.71
N TRP A 203 -14.37 -3.71 -21.39
CA TRP A 203 -13.58 -2.91 -20.45
C TRP A 203 -12.09 -3.27 -20.51
N GLY A 204 -11.77 -4.56 -20.55
CA GLY A 204 -10.41 -5.08 -20.65
C GLY A 204 -9.51 -4.72 -19.45
N ILE A 205 -8.83 -3.57 -19.51
CA ILE A 205 -7.78 -3.14 -18.57
C ILE A 205 -7.97 -1.65 -18.25
N PRO A 206 -7.65 -1.17 -17.03
CA PRO A 206 -7.57 0.26 -16.73
C PRO A 206 -6.67 1.00 -17.73
N GLN A 207 -7.10 2.19 -18.14
CA GLN A 207 -6.31 3.04 -19.01
C GLN A 207 -5.51 4.02 -18.17
N HIS A 208 -4.19 4.00 -18.36
CA HIS A 208 -3.28 4.92 -17.69
C HIS A 208 -2.83 6.02 -18.65
N HIS A 209 -2.74 7.25 -18.14
CA HIS A 209 -2.30 8.42 -18.88
C HIS A 209 -1.27 9.17 -18.03
N SER A 210 -0.04 9.31 -18.53
CA SER A 210 0.98 10.11 -17.86
C SER A 210 0.68 11.59 -18.05
N MET A 211 0.34 12.27 -16.96
CA MET A 211 0.14 13.73 -16.96
C MET A 211 1.38 14.45 -17.51
N GLU A 212 2.59 13.99 -17.14
CA GLU A 212 3.85 14.58 -17.57
C GLU A 212 4.07 14.42 -19.08
N LYS A 213 3.90 13.20 -19.63
CA LYS A 213 4.12 12.97 -21.05
C LYS A 213 3.05 13.64 -21.91
N VAL A 214 1.79 13.58 -21.49
CA VAL A 214 0.70 14.25 -22.21
C VAL A 214 0.88 15.76 -22.16
N GLY A 215 1.20 16.35 -21.00
CA GLY A 215 1.43 17.78 -20.87
C GLY A 215 2.70 18.31 -21.54
N ARG A 216 3.65 17.43 -21.92
CA ARG A 216 4.81 17.78 -22.75
C ARG A 216 4.49 17.85 -24.24
N ALA A 217 3.50 17.09 -24.70
CA ALA A 217 3.01 17.19 -26.07
C ALA A 217 2.13 18.44 -26.21
N THR A 218 2.02 18.99 -27.42
CA THR A 218 0.97 19.98 -27.68
C THR A 218 -0.38 19.27 -27.74
N ARG A 219 -1.47 20.02 -27.52
CA ARG A 219 -2.84 19.50 -27.64
C ARG A 219 -3.05 18.90 -29.03
N GLU A 220 -2.60 19.60 -30.06
CA GLU A 220 -2.74 19.21 -31.46
C GLU A 220 -1.98 17.92 -31.76
N GLN A 221 -0.74 17.79 -31.26
CA GLN A 221 0.05 16.57 -31.40
C GLN A 221 -0.64 15.38 -30.74
N TRP A 222 -1.05 15.52 -29.48
CA TRP A 222 -1.70 14.44 -28.75
C TRP A 222 -3.01 14.00 -29.41
N VAL A 223 -3.82 14.94 -29.87
CA VAL A 223 -5.08 14.63 -30.58
C VAL A 223 -4.79 13.87 -31.88
N SER A 224 -3.79 14.32 -32.66
CA SER A 224 -3.34 13.66 -33.90
C SER A 224 -2.89 12.21 -33.63
N ASP A 225 -2.12 12.00 -32.57
CA ASP A 225 -1.59 10.68 -32.22
C ASP A 225 -2.70 9.71 -31.75
N VAL A 226 -3.80 10.24 -31.18
CA VAL A 226 -4.87 9.42 -30.59
C VAL A 226 -6.01 9.14 -31.56
N ILE A 227 -6.39 10.09 -32.43
CA ILE A 227 -7.65 10.01 -33.19
C ILE A 227 -7.76 8.73 -34.05
N GLY A 228 -6.65 8.28 -34.66
CA GLY A 228 -6.58 7.06 -35.47
C GLY A 228 -6.60 5.74 -34.66
N LYS A 229 -6.46 5.83 -33.34
CA LYS A 229 -6.41 4.69 -32.39
C LYS A 229 -7.77 4.38 -31.75
N LEU A 230 -8.76 5.25 -31.96
CA LEU A 230 -10.07 5.16 -31.36
C LEU A 230 -11.01 4.22 -32.11
N ASP A 231 -11.88 3.55 -31.37
CA ASP A 231 -13.02 2.82 -31.91
C ASP A 231 -14.18 3.78 -32.18
N ARG A 232 -14.34 4.17 -33.46
CA ARG A 232 -15.35 5.15 -33.89
C ARG A 232 -16.77 4.76 -33.54
N LYS A 233 -17.06 3.48 -33.29
CA LYS A 233 -18.40 3.01 -32.90
C LYS A 233 -18.87 3.55 -31.55
N TYR A 234 -17.97 4.06 -30.70
CA TYR A 234 -18.35 4.66 -29.41
C TYR A 234 -18.63 6.17 -29.51
N TYR A 235 -18.34 6.81 -30.64
CA TYR A 235 -18.45 8.25 -30.86
C TYR A 235 -19.66 8.53 -31.74
N ILE A 236 -20.86 8.39 -31.16
CA ILE A 236 -22.16 8.46 -31.82
C ILE A 236 -22.97 9.64 -31.27
N LYS A 237 -23.65 10.36 -32.16
CA LYS A 237 -24.59 11.45 -31.85
C LYS A 237 -25.92 10.88 -31.36
N GLU A 238 -26.78 11.75 -30.83
CA GLU A 238 -28.09 11.37 -30.28
C GLU A 238 -28.99 10.71 -31.34
N ASP A 239 -28.85 11.11 -32.61
CA ASP A 239 -29.59 10.58 -33.76
C ASP A 239 -29.05 9.25 -34.31
N GLY A 240 -27.92 8.76 -33.78
CA GLY A 240 -27.26 7.54 -34.20
C GLY A 240 -26.28 7.68 -35.37
N GLN A 241 -26.01 8.90 -35.83
CA GLN A 241 -24.90 9.16 -36.74
C GLN A 241 -23.56 9.13 -36.00
N LEU A 242 -22.49 8.75 -36.71
CA LEU A 242 -21.15 8.86 -36.17
C LEU A 242 -20.77 10.34 -36.03
N MET A 243 -20.04 10.67 -34.96
CA MET A 243 -19.39 11.97 -34.85
C MET A 243 -18.39 12.14 -36.01
N SER A 244 -18.31 13.36 -36.54
CA SER A 244 -17.29 13.77 -37.50
C SER A 244 -15.92 13.87 -36.85
N ASP A 245 -14.86 13.94 -37.67
CA ASP A 245 -13.50 14.08 -37.16
C ASP A 245 -13.28 15.39 -36.39
N ALA A 246 -13.95 16.47 -36.80
CA ALA A 246 -13.92 17.73 -36.07
C ALA A 246 -14.54 17.58 -34.66
N GLU A 247 -15.65 16.86 -34.54
CA GLU A 247 -16.33 16.63 -33.26
C GLU A 247 -15.50 15.71 -32.34
N VAL A 248 -14.88 14.66 -32.88
CA VAL A 248 -13.99 13.78 -32.10
C VAL A 248 -12.71 14.51 -31.69
N THR A 249 -12.16 15.36 -32.57
CA THR A 249 -11.01 16.24 -32.28
C THR A 249 -11.34 17.19 -31.13
N ALA A 250 -12.53 17.80 -31.13
CA ALA A 250 -12.98 18.67 -30.04
C ALA A 250 -13.10 17.91 -28.71
N PHE A 251 -13.71 16.73 -28.72
CA PHE A 251 -13.78 15.84 -27.56
C PHE A 251 -12.40 15.48 -27.02
N LEU A 252 -11.47 15.06 -27.89
CA LEU A 252 -10.09 14.73 -27.51
C LEU A 252 -9.36 15.96 -26.97
N GLY A 253 -9.63 17.15 -27.50
CA GLY A 253 -9.08 18.39 -26.98
C GLY A 253 -9.50 18.69 -25.53
N GLU A 254 -10.75 18.40 -25.16
CA GLU A 254 -11.21 18.49 -23.77
C GLU A 254 -10.59 17.40 -22.88
N ALA A 255 -10.47 16.17 -23.41
CA ALA A 255 -9.81 15.08 -22.71
C ALA A 255 -8.33 15.41 -22.43
N TYR A 256 -7.62 16.00 -23.40
CA TYR A 256 -6.25 16.50 -23.25
C TYR A 256 -6.16 17.49 -22.09
N ASN A 257 -7.02 18.51 -22.05
CA ASN A 257 -7.01 19.52 -20.98
C ASN A 257 -7.20 18.89 -19.60
N THR A 258 -8.06 17.87 -19.48
CA THR A 258 -8.24 17.15 -18.22
C THR A 258 -7.05 16.26 -17.87
N ILE A 259 -6.47 15.54 -18.82
CA ILE A 259 -5.34 14.65 -18.55
C ILE A 259 -4.07 15.46 -18.22
N ALA A 260 -3.73 16.45 -19.04
CA ALA A 260 -2.52 17.28 -18.91
C ALA A 260 -2.51 18.09 -17.61
N THR A 261 -3.68 18.52 -17.12
CA THR A 261 -3.79 19.25 -15.84
C THR A 261 -4.00 18.35 -14.63
N GLY A 262 -4.01 17.02 -14.81
CA GLY A 262 -4.38 16.09 -13.74
C GLY A 262 -5.79 16.31 -13.19
N GLY A 263 -6.67 16.90 -14.00
CA GLY A 263 -8.06 17.25 -13.71
C GLY A 263 -8.25 18.50 -12.84
N LEU A 264 -7.24 19.37 -12.74
CA LEU A 264 -7.38 20.69 -12.09
C LEU A 264 -8.33 21.61 -12.87
N ASN A 265 -8.50 21.39 -14.18
CA ASN A 265 -9.48 22.11 -14.99
C ASN A 265 -10.96 21.80 -14.62
N LYS A 266 -11.21 20.87 -13.70
CA LYS A 266 -12.55 20.49 -13.21
C LYS A 266 -12.75 20.80 -11.71
N LEU A 267 -11.95 21.70 -11.14
CA LEU A 267 -12.19 22.22 -9.79
C LEU A 267 -13.41 23.15 -9.78
N SER A 268 -14.18 23.14 -8.69
CA SER A 268 -15.21 24.17 -8.47
C SER A 268 -14.59 25.50 -8.04
N ASP A 269 -15.39 26.57 -7.98
CA ASP A 269 -14.97 27.91 -7.52
C ASP A 269 -14.30 27.91 -6.13
N SER A 270 -14.59 26.89 -5.30
CA SER A 270 -13.95 26.66 -4.00
C SER A 270 -12.56 25.98 -4.06
N GLY A 271 -12.03 25.70 -5.26
CA GLY A 271 -10.74 25.02 -5.45
C GLY A 271 -10.74 23.54 -5.06
N MET A 272 -11.88 22.97 -4.65
CA MET A 272 -12.04 21.55 -4.36
C MET A 272 -12.58 20.82 -5.58
N ARG A 273 -12.21 19.54 -5.74
CA ARG A 273 -12.96 18.65 -6.63
C ARG A 273 -14.35 18.46 -6.04
N LEU A 274 -15.40 18.76 -6.80
CA LEU A 274 -16.77 18.35 -6.47
C LEU A 274 -16.80 16.82 -6.30
N SER A 275 -16.68 16.34 -5.07
CA SER A 275 -16.71 14.92 -4.76
C SER A 275 -18.10 14.54 -4.30
N GLY A 276 -18.81 13.77 -5.12
CA GLY A 276 -20.00 13.05 -4.66
C GLY A 276 -19.66 11.94 -3.66
N ALA A 277 -20.67 11.19 -3.21
CA ALA A 277 -20.48 10.03 -2.35
C ALA A 277 -19.44 9.05 -2.95
N ARG A 278 -18.59 8.44 -2.10
CA ARG A 278 -17.56 7.49 -2.58
C ARG A 278 -18.13 6.33 -3.38
N ALA A 279 -19.35 5.89 -3.05
CA ALA A 279 -20.10 4.90 -3.81
C ALA A 279 -20.36 5.27 -5.29
N ASN A 280 -20.19 6.53 -5.68
CA ASN A 280 -20.30 6.96 -7.09
C ASN A 280 -18.99 6.84 -7.86
N ARG A 281 -17.88 6.44 -7.21
CA ARG A 281 -16.60 6.23 -7.90
C ARG A 281 -16.73 5.10 -8.91
N GLY A 282 -16.23 5.34 -10.13
CA GLY A 282 -16.28 4.38 -11.23
C GLY A 282 -17.65 4.26 -11.93
N ASN A 283 -18.68 5.00 -11.51
CA ASN A 283 -19.98 5.02 -12.19
C ASN A 283 -19.90 5.69 -13.58
N ALA A 284 -19.05 6.73 -13.71
CA ALA A 284 -18.82 7.35 -15.01
C ALA A 284 -18.24 6.33 -16.01
N SER A 285 -18.90 6.18 -17.15
CA SER A 285 -18.42 5.32 -18.22
C SER A 285 -17.06 5.80 -18.73
N ARG A 286 -16.23 4.84 -19.15
CA ARG A 286 -15.01 5.14 -19.91
C ARG A 286 -15.37 5.98 -21.14
N GLN A 287 -14.55 6.98 -21.44
CA GLN A 287 -14.80 7.92 -22.54
C GLN A 287 -13.83 7.72 -23.71
N ILE A 288 -12.60 7.27 -23.44
CA ILE A 288 -11.61 6.93 -24.48
C ILE A 288 -11.67 5.42 -24.74
N HIS A 289 -12.07 5.05 -25.96
CA HIS A 289 -12.19 3.66 -26.38
C HIS A 289 -11.20 3.35 -27.50
N PHE A 290 -10.15 2.59 -27.20
CA PHE A 290 -9.21 2.09 -28.21
C PHE A 290 -9.84 0.95 -29.01
N LYS A 291 -9.61 0.94 -30.32
CA LYS A 291 -10.16 -0.05 -31.28
C LYS A 291 -9.63 -1.46 -31.12
N ASP A 292 -8.37 -1.60 -30.72
CA ASP A 292 -7.70 -2.89 -30.57
C ASP A 292 -6.58 -2.83 -29.52
N ALA A 293 -5.98 -4.00 -29.25
CA ALA A 293 -4.87 -4.15 -28.34
C ALA A 293 -3.63 -3.36 -28.79
N ASP A 294 -3.32 -3.36 -30.10
CA ASP A 294 -2.18 -2.64 -30.67
C ASP A 294 -2.27 -1.13 -30.43
N SER A 295 -3.44 -0.54 -30.69
CA SER A 295 -3.73 0.86 -30.45
C SER A 295 -3.55 1.25 -28.99
N TYR A 296 -3.98 0.39 -28.06
CA TYR A 296 -3.77 0.60 -26.63
C TYR A 296 -2.28 0.52 -26.27
N LEU A 297 -1.56 -0.51 -26.75
CA LEU A 297 -0.14 -0.70 -26.45
C LEU A 297 0.73 0.42 -27.03
N GLU A 298 0.42 0.88 -28.25
CA GLU A 298 1.09 2.03 -28.88
C GLU A 298 0.84 3.32 -28.08
N TYR A 299 -0.40 3.55 -27.65
CA TYR A 299 -0.72 4.68 -26.79
C TYR A 299 0.05 4.61 -25.45
N GLN A 300 0.09 3.45 -24.79
CA GLN A 300 0.81 3.28 -23.54
C GLN A 300 2.32 3.46 -23.70
N ARG A 301 2.91 3.05 -24.83
CA ARG A 301 4.34 3.32 -25.13
C ARG A 301 4.63 4.82 -25.22
N GLN A 302 3.77 5.58 -25.90
CA GLN A 302 3.98 7.02 -26.10
C GLN A 302 3.61 7.85 -24.86
N TYR A 303 2.46 7.57 -24.24
CA TYR A 303 1.84 8.42 -23.22
C TYR A 303 1.59 7.74 -21.87
N GLY A 304 1.98 6.47 -21.71
CA GLY A 304 2.05 5.79 -20.41
C GLY A 304 3.43 5.97 -19.76
N ASP A 305 3.48 5.91 -18.43
CA ASP A 305 4.73 5.93 -17.65
C ASP A 305 4.80 4.81 -16.59
N ARG A 306 3.85 3.88 -16.62
CA ARG A 306 3.72 2.73 -15.73
C ARG A 306 3.73 1.45 -16.52
N SER A 307 4.22 0.39 -15.89
CA SER A 307 4.16 -0.97 -16.45
C SER A 307 2.71 -1.49 -16.45
N LEU A 308 2.38 -2.51 -17.25
CA LEU A 308 1.03 -3.08 -17.27
C LEU A 308 0.66 -3.63 -15.88
N TRP A 309 1.59 -4.31 -15.23
CA TRP A 309 1.45 -4.84 -13.89
C TRP A 309 1.15 -3.72 -12.88
N GLU A 310 1.89 -2.62 -12.90
CA GLU A 310 1.63 -1.47 -12.02
C GLU A 310 0.23 -0.88 -12.21
N VAL A 311 -0.28 -0.87 -13.44
CA VAL A 311 -1.64 -0.39 -13.75
C VAL A 311 -2.70 -1.35 -13.21
N MET A 312 -2.54 -2.66 -13.42
CA MET A 312 -3.45 -3.70 -12.93
C MET A 312 -3.49 -3.73 -11.40
N VAL A 313 -2.33 -3.79 -10.76
CA VAL A 313 -2.18 -3.75 -9.30
C VAL A 313 -2.78 -2.47 -8.72
N GLY A 314 -2.45 -1.31 -9.29
CA GLY A 314 -2.98 -0.02 -8.81
C GLY A 314 -4.51 0.04 -8.84
N HIS A 315 -5.14 -0.61 -9.82
CA HIS A 315 -6.59 -0.74 -9.87
C HIS A 315 -7.13 -1.64 -8.74
N LEU A 316 -6.52 -2.81 -8.51
CA LEU A 316 -6.89 -3.71 -7.43
C LEU A 316 -6.72 -3.05 -6.05
N GLU A 317 -5.62 -2.33 -5.82
CA GLU A 317 -5.41 -1.56 -4.59
C GLU A 317 -6.49 -0.48 -4.40
N GLY A 318 -6.79 0.26 -5.46
CA GLY A 318 -7.78 1.34 -5.44
C GLY A 318 -9.19 0.84 -5.10
N ILE A 319 -9.68 -0.18 -5.82
CA ILE A 319 -11.02 -0.71 -5.60
C ILE A 319 -11.13 -1.44 -4.24
N SER A 320 -10.09 -2.17 -3.82
CA SER A 320 -10.07 -2.85 -2.51
C SER A 320 -10.19 -1.85 -1.35
N LYS A 321 -9.50 -0.72 -1.46
CA LYS A 321 -9.61 0.39 -0.50
C LYS A 321 -10.99 1.04 -0.52
N ASP A 322 -11.56 1.26 -1.70
CA ASP A 322 -12.89 1.86 -1.82
C ASP A 322 -13.99 0.93 -1.27
N ILE A 323 -13.90 -0.39 -1.51
CA ILE A 323 -14.75 -1.42 -0.86
C ILE A 323 -14.60 -1.34 0.66
N ALA A 324 -13.36 -1.35 1.18
CA ALA A 324 -13.12 -1.32 2.62
C ALA A 324 -13.68 -0.07 3.31
N LEU A 325 -13.63 1.09 2.66
CA LEU A 325 -14.21 2.34 3.18
C LEU A 325 -15.74 2.30 3.15
N VAL A 326 -16.32 1.91 2.01
CA VAL A 326 -17.78 1.92 1.81
C VAL A 326 -18.48 0.87 2.67
N GLU A 327 -17.88 -0.31 2.86
CA GLU A 327 -18.44 -1.31 3.77
C GLU A 327 -18.20 -0.98 5.25
N THR A 328 -17.18 -0.18 5.58
CA THR A 328 -16.93 0.23 6.95
C THR A 328 -17.89 1.34 7.40
N TYR A 329 -17.97 2.41 6.62
CA TYR A 329 -18.69 3.64 6.99
C TYR A 329 -19.98 3.86 6.18
N GLY A 330 -20.32 2.97 5.25
CA GLY A 330 -21.46 3.12 4.35
C GLY A 330 -21.13 3.85 3.04
N PRO A 331 -22.13 4.01 2.14
CA PRO A 331 -21.96 4.57 0.79
C PRO A 331 -21.32 5.96 0.71
N ASN A 332 -21.52 6.79 1.73
CA ASN A 332 -20.83 8.08 1.88
C ASN A 332 -19.93 8.06 3.13
N PRO A 333 -18.74 7.41 3.03
CA PRO A 333 -17.91 7.15 4.18
C PRO A 333 -17.36 8.44 4.80
N ASP A 334 -17.15 9.47 3.99
CA ASP A 334 -16.61 10.76 4.42
C ASP A 334 -17.59 11.50 5.33
N HIS A 335 -18.86 11.52 4.93
CA HIS A 335 -19.93 12.16 5.71
C HIS A 335 -20.18 11.41 7.01
N VAL A 336 -20.31 10.08 6.95
CA VAL A 336 -20.55 9.26 8.15
C VAL A 336 -19.39 9.44 9.11
N PHE A 337 -18.15 9.22 8.68
CA PHE A 337 -16.98 9.37 9.54
C PHE A 337 -16.90 10.74 10.21
N ARG A 338 -17.13 11.82 9.44
CA ARG A 338 -17.10 13.19 9.98
C ARG A 338 -18.18 13.40 11.04
N ALA A 339 -19.40 12.92 10.81
CA ALA A 339 -20.49 12.99 11.78
C ALA A 339 -20.12 12.28 13.09
N ILE A 340 -19.57 11.05 13.02
CA ILE A 340 -19.11 10.33 14.22
C ILE A 340 -18.00 11.10 14.93
N LEU A 341 -17.03 11.61 14.16
CA LEU A 341 -15.90 12.34 14.73
C LEU A 341 -16.37 13.57 15.50
N ASP A 342 -17.26 14.37 14.91
CA ASP A 342 -17.78 15.59 15.53
C ASP A 342 -18.61 15.26 16.78
N GLU A 343 -19.49 14.25 16.71
CA GLU A 343 -20.30 13.77 17.83
C GLU A 343 -19.42 13.29 19.00
N VAL A 344 -18.48 12.39 18.73
CA VAL A 344 -17.58 11.82 19.75
C VAL A 344 -16.64 12.88 20.32
N THR A 345 -16.19 13.83 19.49
CA THR A 345 -15.35 14.96 19.94
C THR A 345 -16.13 15.85 20.90
N ALA A 346 -17.36 16.23 20.54
CA ALA A 346 -18.22 17.06 21.38
C ALA A 346 -18.55 16.36 22.69
N GLU A 347 -18.96 15.09 22.65
CA GLU A 347 -19.25 14.29 23.85
C GLU A 347 -18.02 14.22 24.77
N THR A 348 -16.85 13.87 24.23
CA THR A 348 -15.61 13.72 25.02
C THR A 348 -15.16 15.05 25.63
N ALA A 349 -15.32 16.16 24.90
CA ALA A 349 -14.98 17.51 25.39
C ALA A 349 -15.93 17.96 26.51
N THR A 350 -17.23 17.68 26.39
CA THR A 350 -18.23 18.01 27.42
C THR A 350 -18.00 17.24 28.71
N VAL A 351 -17.62 15.95 28.64
CA VAL A 351 -17.29 15.14 29.82
C VAL A 351 -15.98 15.59 30.47
N ASN A 352 -15.02 16.11 29.70
CA ASN A 352 -13.72 16.56 30.21
C ASN A 352 -13.34 17.98 29.73
N PRO A 353 -14.02 19.06 30.18
CA PRO A 353 -13.82 20.40 29.65
C PRO A 353 -12.37 20.90 29.77
N GLN A 354 -11.69 20.53 30.86
CA GLN A 354 -10.28 20.88 31.11
C GLN A 354 -9.31 20.25 30.09
N ARG A 355 -9.72 19.19 29.38
CA ARG A 355 -8.91 18.49 28.37
C ARG A 355 -9.32 18.82 26.94
N THR A 356 -10.18 19.82 26.71
CA THR A 356 -10.68 20.19 25.37
C THR A 356 -9.56 20.35 24.33
N GLY A 357 -8.44 20.97 24.69
CA GLY A 357 -7.28 21.11 23.78
C GLY A 357 -6.59 19.78 23.43
N GLN A 358 -6.63 18.78 24.30
CA GLN A 358 -6.16 17.42 24.01
C GLN A 358 -7.17 16.67 23.14
N VAL A 359 -8.46 16.76 23.46
CA VAL A 359 -9.55 16.16 22.69
C VAL A 359 -9.52 16.64 21.23
N LYS A 360 -9.38 17.95 21.01
CA LYS A 360 -9.25 18.54 19.66
C LYS A 360 -8.02 18.02 18.91
N ARG A 361 -6.88 17.85 19.60
CA ARG A 361 -5.68 17.26 18.98
C ARG A 361 -5.87 15.80 18.58
N MET A 362 -6.53 15.01 19.42
CA MET A 362 -6.87 13.60 19.11
C MET A 362 -7.86 13.51 17.94
N ALA A 363 -8.86 14.38 17.90
CA ALA A 363 -9.82 14.47 16.79
C ALA A 363 -9.10 14.82 15.48
N ASN A 364 -8.27 15.86 15.46
CA ASN A 364 -7.47 16.25 14.29
C ASN A 364 -6.54 15.12 13.82
N SER A 365 -5.88 14.43 14.75
CA SER A 365 -5.02 13.28 14.41
C SER A 365 -5.82 12.14 13.77
N THR A 366 -7.02 11.88 14.30
CA THR A 366 -7.94 10.85 13.80
C THR A 366 -8.47 11.20 12.42
N GLU A 367 -8.84 12.47 12.20
CA GLU A 367 -9.21 12.98 10.88
C GLU A 367 -8.06 12.89 9.87
N ASN A 368 -6.85 13.29 10.27
CA ASN A 368 -5.68 13.23 9.40
C ASN A 368 -5.37 11.79 8.96
N LEU A 369 -5.47 10.83 9.88
CA LEU A 369 -5.30 9.41 9.57
C LEU A 369 -6.39 8.91 8.62
N TYR A 370 -7.65 9.31 8.83
CA TYR A 370 -8.75 8.99 7.92
C TYR A 370 -8.53 9.60 6.53
N ASN A 371 -8.13 10.86 6.44
CA ASN A 371 -7.85 11.55 5.17
C ASN A 371 -6.71 10.86 4.40
N PHE A 372 -5.66 10.43 5.11
CA PHE A 372 -4.57 9.65 4.53
C PHE A 372 -5.07 8.32 3.96
N ILE A 373 -5.77 7.50 4.76
CA ILE A 373 -6.29 6.20 4.29
C ILE A 373 -7.34 6.37 3.20
N SER A 374 -8.22 7.35 3.29
CA SER A 374 -9.25 7.61 2.28
C SER A 374 -8.68 8.15 0.96
N GLY A 375 -7.40 8.55 0.93
CA GLY A 375 -6.72 9.10 -0.24
C GLY A 375 -7.10 10.55 -0.52
N LYS A 376 -7.57 11.27 0.49
CA LYS A 376 -7.73 12.74 0.46
C LYS A 376 -6.35 13.39 0.65
N THR A 377 -5.45 13.10 -0.28
CA THR A 377 -4.13 13.72 -0.30
C THR A 377 -4.24 15.09 -0.94
N GLN A 378 -3.55 16.06 -0.36
CA GLN A 378 -3.41 17.39 -0.96
C GLN A 378 -2.72 17.28 -2.34
N PRO A 379 -3.07 18.14 -3.31
CA PRO A 379 -2.38 18.19 -4.58
C PRO A 379 -0.89 18.45 -4.35
N ILE A 380 -0.06 17.91 -5.25
CA ILE A 380 1.39 18.14 -5.22
C ILE A 380 1.63 19.65 -5.40
N ALA A 381 2.28 20.28 -4.41
CA ALA A 381 2.50 21.72 -4.42
C ALA A 381 3.45 22.16 -5.55
N ASN A 382 4.53 21.40 -5.75
CA ASN A 382 5.47 21.59 -6.85
C ASN A 382 5.94 20.21 -7.38
N PRO A 383 5.56 19.82 -8.60
CA PRO A 383 5.94 18.55 -9.20
C PRO A 383 7.46 18.36 -9.34
N HIS A 384 8.22 19.42 -9.64
CA HIS A 384 9.66 19.35 -9.79
C HIS A 384 10.37 19.07 -8.46
N ILE A 385 9.97 19.76 -7.38
CA ILE A 385 10.52 19.53 -6.04
C ILE A 385 10.21 18.10 -5.58
N ALA A 386 8.97 17.64 -5.81
CA ALA A 386 8.57 16.27 -5.48
C ALA A 386 9.40 15.23 -6.24
N GLN A 387 9.55 15.39 -7.56
CA GLN A 387 10.30 14.44 -8.41
C GLN A 387 11.79 14.43 -8.08
N TRP A 388 12.39 15.61 -7.85
CA TRP A 388 13.79 15.74 -7.43
C TRP A 388 14.03 15.05 -6.08
N SER A 389 13.16 15.30 -5.10
CA SER A 389 13.25 14.70 -3.75
C SER A 389 13.04 13.19 -3.79
N ASP A 390 12.10 12.70 -4.60
CA ASP A 390 11.90 11.26 -4.84
C ASP A 390 13.15 10.61 -5.45
N ASN A 391 13.78 11.26 -6.44
CA ASN A 391 14.99 10.74 -7.08
C ASN A 391 16.18 10.67 -6.11
N ILE A 392 16.37 11.71 -5.29
CA ILE A 392 17.42 11.70 -4.26
C ILE A 392 17.18 10.58 -3.24
N ARG A 393 15.96 10.45 -2.70
CA ARG A 393 15.66 9.41 -1.72
C ARG A 393 15.87 8.01 -2.30
N ASN A 394 15.45 7.76 -3.54
CA ASN A 394 15.70 6.51 -4.24
C ASN A 394 17.21 6.26 -4.45
N TRP A 395 17.96 7.27 -4.84
CA TRP A 395 19.40 7.16 -5.01
C TRP A 395 20.10 6.80 -3.71
N LEU A 396 19.72 7.45 -2.60
CA LEU A 396 20.23 7.14 -1.26
C LEU A 396 19.87 5.72 -0.83
N VAL A 397 18.66 5.23 -1.11
CA VAL A 397 18.28 3.83 -0.89
C VAL A 397 19.22 2.90 -1.66
N ALA A 398 19.44 3.16 -2.95
CA ALA A 398 20.28 2.34 -3.81
C ALA A 398 21.76 2.32 -3.38
N SER A 399 22.28 3.43 -2.85
CA SER A 399 23.68 3.52 -2.45
C SER A 399 23.94 3.05 -1.01
N ARG A 400 22.96 3.20 -0.10
CA ARG A 400 23.14 2.93 1.34
C ARG A 400 22.63 1.57 1.80
N LEU A 401 21.60 0.99 1.17
CA LEU A 401 20.93 -0.21 1.66
C LEU A 401 21.45 -1.54 1.08
N GLY A 402 22.58 -1.55 0.38
CA GLY A 402 23.17 -2.79 -0.16
C GLY A 402 23.50 -3.86 0.89
N SER A 403 23.76 -3.46 2.15
CA SER A 403 24.04 -4.37 3.27
C SER A 403 22.86 -4.51 4.25
N ALA A 404 21.67 -4.01 3.90
CA ALA A 404 20.52 -3.99 4.82
C ALA A 404 20.01 -5.39 5.21
N LEU A 405 20.27 -6.42 4.40
CA LEU A 405 20.00 -7.82 4.76
C LEU A 405 20.65 -8.21 6.09
N LEU A 406 21.88 -7.76 6.36
CA LEU A 406 22.58 -8.10 7.58
C LEU A 406 21.91 -7.50 8.82
N ALA A 407 21.21 -6.37 8.66
CA ALA A 407 20.44 -5.75 9.73
C ALA A 407 19.08 -6.43 9.94
N SER A 408 18.48 -7.05 8.92
CA SER A 408 17.17 -7.72 9.03
C SER A 408 17.21 -9.06 9.77
N PHE A 409 18.37 -9.53 10.24
CA PHE A 409 18.43 -10.69 11.13
C PHE A 409 17.77 -10.42 12.48
N SER A 410 17.69 -9.16 12.92
CA SER A 410 16.92 -8.79 14.12
C SER A 410 15.41 -9.08 14.00
N ASP A 411 14.88 -9.15 12.77
CA ASP A 411 13.48 -9.49 12.51
C ASP A 411 13.14 -10.92 12.96
N LEU A 412 14.14 -11.82 13.09
CA LEU A 412 13.93 -13.14 13.66
C LEU A 412 13.43 -13.05 15.11
N GLY A 413 13.95 -12.09 15.88
CA GLY A 413 13.59 -11.89 17.28
C GLY A 413 12.15 -11.43 17.43
N THR A 414 11.71 -10.51 16.57
CA THR A 414 10.33 -10.06 16.52
C THR A 414 9.39 -11.13 16.01
N MET A 415 9.83 -11.95 15.05
CA MET A 415 9.07 -13.08 14.51
C MET A 415 8.81 -14.14 15.58
N TYR A 416 9.85 -14.63 16.26
CA TYR A 416 9.68 -15.65 17.30
C TYR A 416 8.99 -15.12 18.55
N LEU A 417 9.20 -13.85 18.92
CA LEU A 417 8.44 -13.22 20.00
C LEU A 417 6.95 -13.14 19.66
N SER A 418 6.61 -12.72 18.45
CA SER A 418 5.22 -12.66 17.98
C SER A 418 4.59 -14.05 17.92
N ALA A 419 5.32 -15.06 17.41
CA ALA A 419 4.90 -16.46 17.39
C ALA A 419 4.58 -17.00 18.80
N LYS A 420 5.35 -16.59 19.82
CA LYS A 420 5.09 -16.99 21.21
C LYS A 420 3.80 -16.35 21.76
N VAL A 421 3.50 -15.10 21.36
CA VAL A 421 2.26 -14.42 21.76
C VAL A 421 1.04 -15.05 21.12
N THR A 422 1.14 -15.48 19.86
CA THR A 422 0.08 -16.14 19.09
C THR A 422 0.08 -17.66 19.23
N ASN A 423 0.83 -18.21 20.19
CA ASN A 423 0.92 -19.64 20.48
C ASN A 423 1.25 -20.53 19.26
N LEU A 424 2.05 -20.03 18.32
CA LEU A 424 2.41 -20.78 17.12
C LEU A 424 3.42 -21.90 17.41
N PRO A 425 3.28 -23.05 16.74
CA PRO A 425 4.22 -24.17 16.88
C PRO A 425 5.60 -23.79 16.32
N MET A 426 6.56 -23.53 17.22
CA MET A 426 7.90 -23.02 16.87
C MET A 426 8.68 -23.94 15.91
N ASN A 427 8.58 -25.26 16.11
CA ASN A 427 9.23 -26.23 15.24
C ASN A 427 8.66 -26.19 13.81
N GLN A 428 7.34 -26.01 13.69
CA GLN A 428 6.69 -25.88 12.39
C GLN A 428 7.02 -24.54 11.73
N LEU A 429 7.09 -23.44 12.51
CA LEU A 429 7.55 -22.14 12.02
C LEU A 429 8.96 -22.22 11.46
N PHE A 430 9.90 -22.85 12.18
CA PHE A 430 11.26 -23.04 11.72
C PHE A 430 11.33 -23.91 10.45
N ARG A 431 10.54 -24.99 10.38
CA ARG A 431 10.46 -25.82 9.16
C ARG A 431 9.92 -25.03 7.96
N ASN A 432 8.84 -24.29 8.15
CA ASN A 432 8.26 -23.45 7.09
C ASN A 432 9.22 -22.32 6.68
N GLN A 433 10.03 -21.80 7.60
CA GLN A 433 11.08 -20.82 7.30
C GLN A 433 12.16 -21.43 6.39
N LEU A 434 12.67 -22.62 6.72
CA LEU A 434 13.64 -23.32 5.87
C LEU A 434 13.05 -23.61 4.48
N GLU A 435 11.79 -24.02 4.42
CA GLU A 435 11.11 -24.31 3.16
C GLU A 435 10.92 -23.04 2.30
N ALA A 436 10.51 -21.93 2.91
CA ALA A 436 10.29 -20.66 2.21
C ALA A 436 11.60 -19.97 1.78
N MET A 437 12.71 -20.29 2.44
CA MET A 437 14.04 -19.77 2.10
C MET A 437 14.70 -20.53 0.94
N ASP A 438 14.21 -21.71 0.57
CA ASP A 438 14.69 -22.45 -0.60
C ASP A 438 14.18 -21.78 -1.89
N PRO A 439 15.04 -21.11 -2.67
CA PRO A 439 14.62 -20.42 -3.89
C PRO A 439 14.17 -21.37 -5.00
N THR A 440 14.48 -22.67 -4.89
CA THR A 440 14.11 -23.69 -5.87
C THR A 440 12.72 -24.27 -5.63
N ASN A 441 12.16 -24.09 -4.43
CA ASN A 441 10.86 -24.60 -4.05
C ASN A 441 9.71 -23.72 -4.57
N ARG A 442 9.45 -23.79 -5.87
CA ARG A 442 8.36 -23.06 -6.53
C ARG A 442 6.98 -23.47 -6.02
N THR A 443 6.85 -24.70 -5.50
CA THR A 443 5.59 -25.25 -4.99
C THR A 443 5.18 -24.61 -3.66
N GLU A 444 6.11 -24.38 -2.73
CA GLU A 444 5.85 -23.57 -1.53
C GLU A 444 5.41 -22.17 -1.92
N LEU A 445 6.19 -21.51 -2.78
CA LEU A 445 5.92 -20.14 -3.20
C LEU A 445 4.54 -20.01 -3.83
N ALA A 446 4.17 -20.91 -4.75
CA ALA A 446 2.87 -20.89 -5.41
C ALA A 446 1.71 -21.12 -4.41
N ARG A 447 1.86 -22.04 -3.44
CA ARG A 447 0.81 -22.29 -2.43
C ARG A 447 0.63 -21.09 -1.49
N ALA A 448 1.73 -20.56 -0.96
CA ALA A 448 1.68 -19.39 -0.10
C ALA A 448 1.12 -18.16 -0.83
N ARG A 449 1.51 -17.95 -2.09
CA ARG A 449 0.97 -16.87 -2.91
C ARG A 449 -0.52 -17.01 -3.17
N ARG A 450 -0.98 -18.21 -3.50
CA ARG A 450 -2.41 -18.54 -3.64
C ARG A 450 -3.18 -18.21 -2.37
N ALA A 451 -2.63 -18.53 -1.19
CA ALA A 451 -3.23 -18.14 0.08
C ALA A 451 -3.15 -16.62 0.41
N GLY A 452 -2.69 -15.76 -0.51
CA GLY A 452 -2.59 -14.32 -0.30
C GLY A 452 -1.44 -13.89 0.60
N LEU A 453 -0.43 -14.74 0.81
CA LEU A 453 0.70 -14.45 1.70
C LEU A 453 1.84 -13.76 0.97
N ALA A 454 2.41 -12.74 1.63
CA ALA A 454 3.58 -11.99 1.17
C ALA A 454 3.41 -11.35 -0.22
N MET A 455 2.19 -10.90 -0.54
CA MET A 455 1.85 -10.24 -1.80
C MET A 455 2.60 -8.92 -2.03
N GLU A 456 3.21 -8.33 -0.99
CA GLU A 456 3.88 -7.04 -1.13
C GLU A 456 5.16 -7.10 -1.98
N SER A 457 5.77 -8.29 -2.12
CA SER A 457 6.90 -8.46 -3.05
C SER A 457 6.48 -8.24 -4.52
N LEU A 458 5.20 -8.45 -4.83
CA LEU A 458 4.61 -8.18 -6.15
C LEU A 458 4.27 -6.68 -6.34
N LEU A 459 4.14 -5.91 -5.26
CA LEU A 459 3.78 -4.48 -5.28
C LEU A 459 4.97 -3.53 -5.49
N GLY A 460 6.19 -4.07 -5.54
CA GLY A 460 7.44 -3.30 -5.60
C GLY A 460 8.17 -3.29 -4.24
N SER A 461 9.38 -3.84 -4.21
CA SER A 461 10.13 -4.17 -2.99
C SER A 461 10.65 -2.99 -2.16
N VAL A 462 10.54 -1.76 -2.66
CA VAL A 462 11.10 -0.57 -2.01
C VAL A 462 10.25 -0.11 -0.79
N ASN A 463 8.97 -0.49 -0.74
CA ASN A 463 7.98 0.02 0.22
C ASN A 463 8.20 -0.32 1.70
N ARG A 464 9.03 -1.32 2.04
CA ARG A 464 9.32 -1.69 3.44
C ARG A 464 10.33 -0.75 4.09
N TRP A 465 11.32 -0.29 3.33
CA TRP A 465 12.47 0.50 3.83
C TRP A 465 12.45 1.96 3.37
N ALA A 466 11.51 2.30 2.49
CA ALA A 466 11.25 3.65 2.04
C ALA A 466 9.79 4.04 2.28
N MET A 467 9.56 5.35 2.33
CA MET A 467 8.35 5.93 2.89
C MET A 467 7.14 6.07 1.94
N ASP A 468 7.34 6.04 0.62
CA ASP A 468 6.31 6.41 -0.36
C ASP A 468 6.34 5.53 -1.62
N ASN A 469 5.18 5.38 -2.28
CA ASN A 469 5.11 5.02 -3.70
C ASN A 469 5.71 6.18 -4.52
N MET A 470 7.03 6.15 -4.68
CA MET A 470 7.79 7.14 -5.46
C MET A 470 7.48 6.99 -6.95
N GLY A 471 7.46 8.11 -7.70
CA GLY A 471 7.18 8.09 -9.14
C GLY A 471 8.13 7.18 -9.93
N PRO A 472 7.75 6.75 -11.15
CA PRO A 472 8.62 5.95 -12.01
C PRO A 472 9.89 6.75 -12.37
N SER A 473 11.07 6.23 -12.02
CA SER A 473 12.36 6.85 -12.38
C SER A 473 13.49 5.82 -12.41
N LYS A 474 14.58 6.17 -13.12
CA LYS A 474 15.81 5.35 -13.13
C LYS A 474 16.38 5.16 -11.72
N ALA A 475 16.23 6.15 -10.84
CA ALA A 475 16.65 6.05 -9.44
C ALA A 475 15.81 5.01 -8.69
N ARG A 476 14.47 4.99 -8.87
CA ARG A 476 13.59 3.96 -8.27
C ARG A 476 13.95 2.56 -8.76
N TRP A 477 14.31 2.42 -10.03
CA TRP A 477 14.81 1.15 -10.56
C TRP A 477 16.10 0.71 -9.88
N ALA A 478 17.10 1.59 -9.77
CA ALA A 478 18.37 1.28 -9.09
C ALA A 478 18.15 0.87 -7.62
N ALA A 479 17.27 1.59 -6.91
CA ALA A 479 16.87 1.24 -5.55
C ALA A 479 16.28 -0.18 -5.49
N THR A 480 15.31 -0.48 -6.35
CA THR A 480 14.65 -1.79 -6.44
C THR A 480 15.66 -2.91 -6.76
N ALA A 481 16.55 -2.67 -7.72
CA ALA A 481 17.58 -3.61 -8.14
C ALA A 481 18.55 -3.94 -7.00
N VAL A 482 19.08 -2.92 -6.29
CA VAL A 482 19.98 -3.13 -5.14
C VAL A 482 19.28 -3.88 -4.00
N MET A 483 18.02 -3.55 -3.71
CA MET A 483 17.24 -4.23 -2.66
C MET A 483 16.92 -5.69 -2.96
N ARG A 484 16.84 -6.06 -4.25
CA ARG A 484 16.72 -7.46 -4.69
C ARG A 484 18.07 -8.15 -4.71
N ALA A 485 19.08 -7.52 -5.28
CA ALA A 485 20.45 -8.03 -5.37
C ALA A 485 21.09 -8.28 -4.00
N SER A 486 20.69 -7.52 -2.96
CA SER A 486 21.14 -7.75 -1.59
C SER A 486 20.53 -9.00 -0.94
N GLY A 487 19.47 -9.58 -1.52
CA GLY A 487 18.70 -10.69 -0.96
C GLY A 487 17.64 -10.29 0.07
N LEU A 488 17.57 -9.01 0.45
CA LEU A 488 16.66 -8.53 1.49
C LEU A 488 15.18 -8.72 1.16
N THR A 489 14.81 -8.54 -0.11
CA THR A 489 13.42 -8.77 -0.55
C THR A 489 13.04 -10.24 -0.35
N ALA A 490 13.86 -11.17 -0.85
CA ALA A 490 13.62 -12.61 -0.72
C ALA A 490 13.61 -13.06 0.75
N TRP A 491 14.51 -12.50 1.57
CA TRP A 491 14.55 -12.75 3.02
C TRP A 491 13.24 -12.34 3.70
N SER A 492 12.82 -11.08 3.60
CA SER A 492 11.59 -10.61 4.25
C SER A 492 10.35 -11.36 3.74
N ASP A 493 10.28 -11.62 2.44
CA ASP A 493 9.18 -12.34 1.78
C ASP A 493 9.07 -13.78 2.29
N ALA A 494 10.19 -14.52 2.40
CA ALA A 494 10.23 -15.87 2.94
C ALA A 494 9.75 -15.94 4.39
N HIS A 495 10.17 -15.00 5.25
CA HIS A 495 9.77 -14.99 6.65
C HIS A 495 8.28 -14.64 6.83
N LYS A 496 7.75 -13.73 6.01
CA LYS A 496 6.32 -13.43 5.98
C LYS A 496 5.49 -14.63 5.55
N ARG A 497 5.92 -15.35 4.49
CA ARG A 497 5.28 -16.60 4.05
C ARG A 497 5.32 -17.64 5.15
N ALA A 498 6.49 -17.94 5.71
CA ALA A 498 6.66 -18.93 6.75
C ALA A 498 5.73 -18.69 7.95
N TYR A 499 5.70 -17.45 8.45
CA TYR A 499 4.81 -17.06 9.55
C TYR A 499 3.33 -17.19 9.16
N GLY A 500 2.96 -16.70 7.97
CA GLY A 500 1.59 -16.78 7.47
C GLY A 500 1.08 -18.20 7.28
N VAL A 501 1.91 -19.09 6.72
CA VAL A 501 1.60 -20.52 6.53
C VAL A 501 1.42 -21.19 7.89
N THR A 502 2.33 -20.96 8.84
CA THR A 502 2.20 -21.53 10.19
C THR A 502 0.95 -21.02 10.90
N MET A 503 0.62 -19.73 10.76
CA MET A 503 -0.60 -19.15 11.33
C MET A 503 -1.86 -19.76 10.72
N MET A 504 -1.92 -19.91 9.40
CA MET A 504 -3.08 -20.52 8.72
C MET A 504 -3.29 -21.99 9.12
N GLY A 505 -2.21 -22.76 9.25
CA GLY A 505 -2.26 -24.13 9.75
C GLY A 505 -2.73 -24.22 11.21
N SER A 506 -2.20 -23.35 12.07
CA SER A 506 -2.60 -23.26 13.48
C SER A 506 -4.05 -22.82 13.65
N LEU A 507 -4.53 -21.86 12.85
CA LEU A 507 -5.93 -21.46 12.84
C LEU A 507 -6.84 -22.60 12.39
N GLY A 508 -6.45 -23.39 11.40
CA GLY A 508 -7.24 -24.56 11.02
C GLY A 508 -7.27 -25.63 12.11
N GLU A 509 -6.16 -25.87 12.81
CA GLU A 509 -6.12 -26.77 13.97
C GLU A 509 -7.07 -26.30 15.09
N VAL A 510 -7.06 -25.00 15.39
CA VAL A 510 -7.96 -24.36 16.36
C VAL A 510 -9.43 -24.50 15.94
N VAL A 511 -9.75 -24.19 14.69
CA VAL A 511 -11.12 -24.28 14.14
C VAL A 511 -11.64 -25.72 14.18
N SER A 512 -10.77 -26.70 13.93
CA SER A 512 -11.13 -28.13 13.94
C SER A 512 -11.34 -28.69 15.33
N ARG A 513 -10.57 -28.25 16.33
CA ARG A 513 -10.63 -28.79 17.71
C ARG A 513 -11.66 -28.10 18.60
N SER A 514 -11.97 -26.84 18.33
CA SER A 514 -12.81 -26.05 19.22
C SER A 514 -14.27 -26.02 18.75
N PRO A 515 -15.25 -26.23 19.65
CA PRO A 515 -16.66 -26.20 19.29
C PRO A 515 -17.10 -24.82 18.80
N ASP A 516 -16.65 -23.76 19.47
CA ASP A 516 -17.05 -22.37 19.22
C ASP A 516 -15.91 -21.40 19.60
N LEU A 517 -16.04 -20.12 19.21
CA LEU A 517 -15.02 -19.11 19.47
C LEU A 517 -14.82 -18.86 20.98
N ARG A 518 -15.87 -18.96 21.79
CA ARG A 518 -15.82 -18.67 23.23
C ARG A 518 -15.12 -19.76 24.04
N SER A 519 -15.07 -20.97 23.50
CA SER A 519 -14.40 -22.13 24.08
C SER A 519 -12.88 -22.11 23.93
N LEU A 520 -12.34 -21.18 23.14
CA LEU A 520 -10.90 -20.99 22.99
C LEU A 520 -10.25 -20.59 24.31
N ASP A 521 -8.97 -20.93 24.48
CA ASP A 521 -8.20 -20.44 25.61
C ASP A 521 -8.15 -18.89 25.61
N GLY A 522 -7.91 -18.31 26.79
CA GLY A 522 -7.97 -16.85 26.95
C GLY A 522 -6.96 -16.06 26.09
N GLY A 523 -5.89 -16.70 25.61
CA GLY A 523 -4.91 -16.10 24.70
C GLY A 523 -5.42 -16.04 23.27
N ASP A 524 -5.78 -17.20 22.71
CA ASP A 524 -6.26 -17.35 21.34
C ASP A 524 -7.60 -16.63 21.14
N PHE A 525 -8.53 -16.79 22.10
CA PHE A 525 -9.79 -16.05 22.12
C PHE A 525 -9.55 -14.55 22.03
N ARG A 526 -8.64 -14.01 22.85
CA ARG A 526 -8.34 -12.57 22.90
C ARG A 526 -7.77 -12.08 21.57
N ILE A 527 -6.86 -12.83 20.96
CA ILE A 527 -6.22 -12.41 19.69
C ILE A 527 -7.25 -12.39 18.57
N LEU A 528 -8.03 -13.45 18.39
CA LEU A 528 -9.09 -13.49 17.37
C LEU A 528 -10.16 -12.43 17.62
N LYS A 529 -10.62 -12.30 18.87
CA LYS A 529 -11.59 -11.27 19.23
C LYS A 529 -11.05 -9.88 18.94
N SER A 530 -9.78 -9.59 19.22
CA SER A 530 -9.16 -8.29 18.97
C SER A 530 -9.16 -7.86 17.50
N LYS A 531 -9.24 -8.84 16.59
CA LYS A 531 -9.32 -8.68 15.13
C LYS A 531 -10.77 -8.55 14.64
N GLY A 532 -11.72 -8.53 15.58
CA GLY A 532 -13.15 -8.46 15.32
C GLY A 532 -13.71 -9.75 14.71
N ILE A 533 -13.09 -10.90 14.97
CA ILE A 533 -13.66 -12.21 14.62
C ILE A 533 -14.86 -12.46 15.54
N THR A 534 -15.99 -12.82 14.93
CA THR A 534 -17.24 -13.12 15.63
C THR A 534 -17.55 -14.62 15.62
N GLU A 535 -18.55 -15.03 16.40
CA GLU A 535 -19.03 -16.41 16.42
C GLU A 535 -19.50 -16.88 15.04
N GLN A 536 -20.14 -15.99 14.28
CA GLN A 536 -20.57 -16.26 12.92
C GLN A 536 -19.39 -16.45 11.96
N ASP A 537 -18.32 -15.66 12.10
CA ASP A 537 -17.12 -15.81 11.28
C ASP A 537 -16.46 -17.17 11.56
N PHE A 538 -16.35 -17.53 12.84
CA PHE A 538 -15.78 -18.80 13.27
C PHE A 538 -16.60 -19.99 12.79
N SER A 539 -17.94 -19.92 12.85
CA SER A 539 -18.80 -21.00 12.34
C SER A 539 -18.68 -21.19 10.83
N VAL A 540 -18.47 -20.11 10.06
CA VAL A 540 -18.18 -20.22 8.62
C VAL A 540 -16.82 -20.86 8.37
N TRP A 541 -15.78 -20.53 9.15
CA TRP A 541 -14.47 -21.17 9.03
C TRP A 541 -14.52 -22.67 9.29
N LYS A 542 -15.40 -23.15 10.18
CA LYS A 542 -15.61 -24.58 10.43
C LYS A 542 -16.20 -25.34 9.25
N LEU A 543 -16.87 -24.66 8.33
CA LEU A 543 -17.42 -25.26 7.11
C LEU A 543 -16.37 -25.40 5.99
N ALA A 544 -15.21 -24.76 6.14
CA ALA A 544 -14.15 -24.80 5.14
C ALA A 544 -13.46 -26.17 5.14
N ASP A 545 -13.34 -26.76 3.95
CA ASP A 545 -12.58 -27.99 3.75
C ASP A 545 -11.08 -27.69 3.84
N GLN A 546 -10.46 -28.08 4.97
CA GLN A 546 -9.06 -27.75 5.25
C GLN A 546 -8.11 -28.51 4.32
N GLU A 547 -7.07 -27.83 3.87
CA GLU A 547 -6.12 -28.40 2.90
C GLU A 547 -4.93 -29.05 3.61
N ASP A 548 -4.43 -30.16 3.06
CA ASP A 548 -3.15 -30.76 3.47
C ASP A 548 -2.05 -30.31 2.50
N TRP A 549 -1.11 -29.52 3.01
CA TRP A 549 0.06 -29.03 2.29
C TRP A 549 1.31 -29.89 2.57
N GLY A 550 1.19 -30.96 3.35
CA GLY A 550 2.27 -31.84 3.76
C GLY A 550 3.28 -31.16 4.69
N LYS A 551 4.34 -31.91 5.04
CA LYS A 551 5.44 -31.44 5.90
C LYS A 551 5.00 -30.87 7.26
N GLY A 552 3.84 -31.30 7.77
CA GLY A 552 3.27 -30.84 9.05
C GLY A 552 2.23 -29.73 8.92
N ASN A 553 1.94 -29.25 7.70
CA ASN A 553 0.91 -28.27 7.40
C ASN A 553 -0.39 -28.97 6.93
N ASN A 554 -0.99 -29.79 7.80
CA ASN A 554 -2.06 -30.73 7.41
C ASN A 554 -3.49 -30.17 7.60
N THR A 555 -3.62 -29.01 8.25
CA THR A 555 -4.90 -28.40 8.64
C THR A 555 -4.97 -26.96 8.13
N MET A 556 -4.66 -26.74 6.85
CA MET A 556 -4.56 -25.39 6.31
C MET A 556 -5.95 -24.78 6.12
N LEU A 557 -6.26 -23.73 6.90
CA LEU A 557 -7.39 -22.86 6.66
C LEU A 557 -6.96 -21.72 5.74
N THR A 558 -7.40 -21.74 4.48
CA THR A 558 -6.97 -20.82 3.43
C THR A 558 -8.13 -19.94 2.94
N PRO A 559 -7.84 -18.79 2.29
CA PRO A 559 -8.87 -18.03 1.60
C PRO A 559 -9.66 -18.87 0.61
N GLU A 560 -8.99 -19.72 -0.16
CA GLU A 560 -9.59 -20.60 -1.15
C GLU A 560 -10.53 -21.64 -0.52
N SER A 561 -10.15 -22.24 0.61
CA SER A 561 -11.00 -23.23 1.27
C SER A 561 -12.31 -22.62 1.76
N ILE A 562 -12.27 -21.38 2.25
CA ILE A 562 -13.48 -20.62 2.63
C ILE A 562 -14.33 -20.27 1.41
N MET A 563 -13.70 -19.81 0.32
CA MET A 563 -14.44 -19.41 -0.88
C MET A 563 -15.09 -20.60 -1.61
N ARG A 564 -14.55 -21.81 -1.44
CA ARG A 564 -15.07 -23.08 -1.98
C ARG A 564 -16.28 -23.64 -1.20
N ILE A 565 -16.59 -23.10 -0.02
CA ILE A 565 -17.75 -23.54 0.77
C ILE A 565 -19.02 -23.52 -0.11
N PRO A 566 -19.80 -24.61 -0.16
CA PRO A 566 -21.06 -24.66 -0.90
C PRO A 566 -22.03 -23.55 -0.46
N ASP A 567 -22.73 -22.95 -1.43
CA ASP A 567 -23.58 -21.78 -1.17
C ASP A 567 -24.77 -22.10 -0.23
N ASP A 568 -25.31 -23.31 -0.30
CA ASP A 568 -26.38 -23.82 0.55
C ASP A 568 -25.97 -23.89 2.03
N ALA A 569 -24.70 -24.21 2.31
CA ALA A 569 -24.17 -24.29 3.67
C ALA A 569 -24.17 -22.94 4.39
N VAL A 570 -24.11 -21.82 3.67
CA VAL A 570 -24.02 -20.46 4.25
C VAL A 570 -25.23 -19.58 3.97
N LYS A 571 -26.19 -20.04 3.15
CA LYS A 571 -27.37 -19.25 2.73
C LYS A 571 -28.23 -18.76 3.91
N HIS A 572 -28.28 -19.53 4.99
CA HIS A 572 -29.01 -19.17 6.21
C HIS A 572 -28.37 -17.99 6.98
N LEU A 573 -27.10 -17.67 6.71
CA LEU A 573 -26.36 -16.54 7.29
C LEU A 573 -26.46 -15.26 6.44
N GLY A 574 -27.02 -15.36 5.22
CA GLY A 574 -27.19 -14.27 4.28
C GLY A 574 -26.79 -14.65 2.85
N ALA A 575 -26.55 -13.65 2.00
CA ALA A 575 -26.09 -13.87 0.64
C ALA A 575 -24.76 -14.65 0.64
N PRO A 576 -24.69 -15.88 0.07
CA PRO A 576 -23.54 -16.77 0.19
C PRO A 576 -22.21 -16.14 -0.18
N GLU A 577 -22.17 -15.45 -1.32
CA GLU A 577 -20.98 -14.74 -1.78
C GLU A 577 -20.48 -13.77 -0.68
N ARG A 578 -21.38 -12.98 -0.07
CA ARG A 578 -21.02 -11.96 0.94
C ARG A 578 -20.49 -12.60 2.22
N VAL A 579 -21.12 -13.68 2.67
CA VAL A 579 -20.73 -14.39 3.89
C VAL A 579 -19.33 -14.98 3.72
N LYS A 580 -19.09 -15.71 2.61
CA LYS A 580 -17.78 -16.32 2.32
C LYS A 580 -16.66 -15.28 2.20
N PHE A 581 -16.95 -14.18 1.49
CA PHE A 581 -15.96 -13.12 1.29
C PHE A 581 -15.61 -12.37 2.58
N GLU A 582 -16.58 -12.08 3.46
CA GLU A 582 -16.29 -11.48 4.76
C GLU A 582 -15.47 -12.43 5.63
N ALA A 583 -15.84 -13.72 5.70
CA ALA A 583 -15.11 -14.72 6.48
C ALA A 583 -13.66 -14.92 5.96
N MET A 584 -13.48 -14.97 4.63
CA MET A 584 -12.17 -15.01 3.99
C MET A 584 -11.34 -13.77 4.33
N ARG A 585 -11.93 -12.58 4.19
CA ARG A 585 -11.23 -11.32 4.50
C ARG A 585 -10.84 -11.24 5.96
N LYS A 586 -11.69 -11.73 6.87
CA LYS A 586 -11.42 -11.79 8.30
C LYS A 586 -10.24 -12.70 8.60
N LEU A 587 -10.16 -13.87 7.96
CA LEU A 587 -9.00 -14.76 8.05
C LEU A 587 -7.73 -14.06 7.56
N LEU A 588 -7.75 -13.58 6.32
CA LEU A 588 -6.55 -13.01 5.71
C LEU A 588 -6.11 -11.71 6.40
N GLY A 589 -7.05 -10.88 6.85
CA GLY A 589 -6.77 -9.69 7.64
C GLY A 589 -6.18 -10.04 9.02
N ALA A 590 -6.70 -11.08 9.67
CA ALA A 590 -6.17 -11.55 10.95
C ALA A 590 -4.72 -12.04 10.83
N VAL A 591 -4.44 -12.85 9.80
CA VAL A 591 -3.10 -13.35 9.48
C VAL A 591 -2.16 -12.20 9.10
N ALA A 592 -2.59 -11.31 8.20
CA ALA A 592 -1.77 -10.20 7.72
C ALA A 592 -1.32 -9.25 8.83
N GLU A 593 -2.19 -8.98 9.82
CA GLU A 593 -1.82 -8.16 10.98
C GLU A 593 -0.73 -8.83 11.84
N GLU A 594 -0.80 -10.14 12.07
CA GLU A 594 0.24 -10.85 12.86
C GLU A 594 1.52 -11.06 12.04
N VAL A 595 1.42 -11.32 10.74
CA VAL A 595 2.57 -11.34 9.82
C VAL A 595 3.30 -10.00 9.84
N ASP A 596 2.56 -8.89 9.81
CA ASP A 596 3.19 -7.57 9.90
C ASP A 596 3.65 -7.22 11.33
N MET A 597 3.25 -7.95 12.38
CA MET A 597 3.87 -7.87 13.70
C MET A 597 5.18 -8.66 13.77
N ALA A 598 5.23 -9.81 13.11
CA ALA A 598 6.40 -10.67 13.05
C ALA A 598 7.52 -10.05 12.19
N VAL A 599 7.17 -9.57 10.99
CA VAL A 599 8.10 -9.03 9.98
C VAL A 599 7.60 -7.64 9.56
N ILE A 600 8.02 -6.61 10.29
CA ILE A 600 7.34 -5.30 10.32
C ILE A 600 7.40 -4.50 9.03
N THR A 601 6.23 -4.24 8.45
CA THR A 601 6.06 -3.28 7.35
C THR A 601 5.36 -2.03 7.87
N PRO A 602 5.90 -0.81 7.67
CA PRO A 602 5.25 0.41 8.14
C PRO A 602 3.81 0.56 7.60
N GLY A 603 2.84 0.70 8.51
CA GLY A 603 1.43 0.91 8.20
C GLY A 603 1.07 2.40 8.11
N ALA A 604 -0.21 2.69 8.02
CA ALA A 604 -0.73 4.06 7.87
C ALA A 604 -0.35 4.95 9.06
N ARG A 605 -0.36 4.42 10.29
CA ARG A 605 0.00 5.17 11.51
C ARG A 605 1.46 5.60 11.50
N GLU A 606 2.34 4.65 11.19
CA GLU A 606 3.78 4.88 11.16
C GLU A 606 4.15 5.82 10.00
N LYS A 607 3.51 5.66 8.84
CA LYS A 607 3.66 6.57 7.69
C LYS A 607 3.21 7.98 8.03
N MET A 608 2.11 8.16 8.76
CA MET A 608 1.63 9.48 9.18
C MET A 608 2.65 10.22 10.06
N ILE A 609 3.28 9.53 11.01
CA ILE A 609 4.30 10.11 11.91
C ILE A 609 5.57 10.49 11.15
N THR A 610 5.95 9.67 10.18
CA THR A 610 7.22 9.81 9.46
C THR A 610 7.15 10.86 8.34
N GLY A 611 5.97 11.45 8.05
CA GLY A 611 5.81 12.50 7.05
C GLY A 611 4.78 12.23 5.95
N GLY A 612 4.09 11.10 5.97
CA GLY A 612 3.05 10.73 5.00
C GLY A 612 1.86 11.70 4.95
N GLY A 613 1.56 12.38 6.05
CA GLY A 613 0.49 13.39 6.14
C GLY A 613 0.88 14.80 5.64
N LEU A 614 2.15 15.04 5.29
CA LEU A 614 2.61 16.36 4.83
C LEU A 614 2.42 16.51 3.32
N GLN A 615 2.11 17.73 2.86
CA GLN A 615 1.95 18.01 1.43
C GLN A 615 3.22 17.68 0.65
N ARG A 616 3.08 16.89 -0.44
CA ARG A 616 4.18 16.56 -1.36
C ARG A 616 4.59 17.78 -2.19
N GLY A 617 5.87 17.87 -2.55
CA GLY A 617 6.43 18.99 -3.31
C GLY A 617 6.62 20.27 -2.50
N THR A 618 6.39 20.25 -1.19
CA THR A 618 6.78 21.34 -0.28
C THR A 618 8.14 21.03 0.33
N TRP A 619 9.00 22.04 0.51
CA TRP A 619 10.30 21.86 1.15
C TRP A 619 10.18 21.21 2.54
N LYS A 620 9.23 21.66 3.35
CA LYS A 620 8.95 21.06 4.67
C LYS A 620 8.57 19.58 4.55
N GLY A 621 7.65 19.24 3.65
CA GLY A 621 7.17 17.87 3.45
C GLY A 621 8.24 16.93 2.92
N GLU A 622 9.06 17.37 1.97
CA GLU A 622 10.13 16.57 1.39
C GLU A 622 11.34 16.43 2.34
N LEU A 623 11.66 17.47 3.11
CA LEU A 623 12.72 17.41 4.11
C LEU A 623 12.38 16.39 5.21
N VAL A 624 11.18 16.47 5.80
CA VAL A 624 10.75 15.52 6.84
C VAL A 624 10.82 14.08 6.34
N ARG A 625 10.31 13.79 5.14
CA ARG A 625 10.41 12.45 4.53
C ARG A 625 11.86 11.98 4.36
N SER A 626 12.77 12.89 4.04
CA SER A 626 14.19 12.59 3.89
C SER A 626 14.85 12.28 5.24
N VAL A 627 14.50 13.02 6.30
CA VAL A 627 14.92 12.72 7.69
C VAL A 627 14.52 11.31 8.12
N PHE A 628 13.28 10.95 7.82
CA PHE A 628 12.68 9.71 8.29
C PHE A 628 12.94 8.51 7.37
N LEU A 629 13.58 8.70 6.21
CA LEU A 629 13.80 7.64 5.22
C LEU A 629 14.34 6.36 5.86
N PHE A 630 15.51 6.42 6.51
CA PHE A 630 16.14 5.26 7.15
C PHE A 630 15.73 5.04 8.62
N LYS A 631 14.93 5.95 9.20
CA LYS A 631 14.44 5.86 10.58
C LYS A 631 13.04 5.24 10.66
N SER A 632 12.29 5.25 9.57
CA SER A 632 10.90 4.79 9.49
C SER A 632 10.73 3.34 9.95
N PHE A 633 11.60 2.44 9.49
CA PHE A 633 11.59 1.02 9.86
C PHE A 633 11.80 0.79 11.37
N PRO A 634 12.92 1.22 12.00
CA PRO A 634 13.11 0.98 13.43
C PRO A 634 12.04 1.67 14.28
N ILE A 635 11.55 2.87 13.91
CA ILE A 635 10.41 3.50 14.58
C ILE A 635 9.18 2.59 14.55
N SER A 636 8.89 1.99 13.40
CA SER A 636 7.75 1.08 13.23
C SER A 636 7.89 -0.16 14.10
N VAL A 637 9.09 -0.72 14.20
CA VAL A 637 9.38 -1.87 15.09
C VAL A 637 9.03 -1.55 16.53
N VAL A 638 9.57 -0.44 17.03
CA VAL A 638 9.35 0.00 18.41
C VAL A 638 7.87 0.29 18.65
N MET A 639 7.23 1.08 17.80
CA MET A 639 5.83 1.46 17.97
C MET A 639 4.90 0.24 18.09
N ARG A 640 5.12 -0.77 17.24
CA ARG A 640 4.30 -1.98 17.22
C ARG A 640 4.51 -2.86 18.44
N HIS A 641 5.76 -3.19 18.75
CA HIS A 641 6.05 -4.04 19.91
C HIS A 641 5.74 -3.31 21.24
N TRP A 642 5.91 -1.99 21.31
CA TRP A 642 5.48 -1.20 22.47
C TRP A 642 3.96 -1.19 22.62
N SER A 643 3.22 -0.95 21.53
CA SER A 643 1.76 -1.03 21.54
C SER A 643 1.28 -2.40 21.99
N ARG A 644 1.88 -3.49 21.49
CA ARG A 644 1.61 -4.86 21.92
C ARG A 644 1.92 -5.09 23.41
N ALA A 645 3.05 -4.58 23.90
CA ALA A 645 3.43 -4.67 25.30
C ALA A 645 2.42 -3.96 26.23
N MET A 646 1.99 -2.75 25.86
CA MET A 646 0.95 -2.00 26.59
C MET A 646 -0.42 -2.67 26.50
N GLY A 647 -0.62 -3.49 25.48
CA GLY A 647 -1.75 -4.40 25.30
C GLY A 647 -1.81 -5.56 26.30
N MET A 648 -0.68 -5.93 26.91
CA MET A 648 -0.61 -7.09 27.82
C MET A 648 -1.52 -6.92 29.05
N PRO A 649 -2.25 -7.97 29.48
CA PRO A 649 -3.23 -7.86 30.56
C PRO A 649 -2.62 -7.54 31.93
N SER A 650 -1.44 -8.07 32.22
CA SER A 650 -0.77 -7.91 33.52
C SER A 650 0.51 -7.10 33.39
N ALA A 651 0.86 -6.38 34.46
CA ALA A 651 2.13 -5.65 34.53
C ALA A 651 3.34 -6.58 34.38
N GLY A 652 3.27 -7.79 34.98
CA GLY A 652 4.29 -8.83 34.81
C GLY A 652 4.41 -9.32 33.37
N GLY A 653 3.28 -9.56 32.68
CA GLY A 653 3.29 -9.95 31.26
C GLY A 653 3.85 -8.85 30.35
N ARG A 654 3.54 -7.59 30.65
CA ARG A 654 4.13 -6.42 29.98
C ARG A 654 5.65 -6.36 30.16
N ALA A 655 6.13 -6.46 31.40
CA ALA A 655 7.56 -6.45 31.70
C ALA A 655 8.30 -7.62 31.05
N ALA A 656 7.72 -8.83 31.10
CA ALA A 656 8.27 -10.01 30.45
C ALA A 656 8.36 -9.84 28.93
N TYR A 657 7.33 -9.27 28.29
CA TYR A 657 7.34 -9.02 26.84
C TYR A 657 8.39 -7.97 26.44
N ILE A 658 8.47 -6.85 27.17
CA ILE A 658 9.48 -5.80 26.90
C ILE A 658 10.89 -6.35 27.11
N GLY A 659 11.11 -7.08 28.21
CA GLY A 659 12.39 -7.72 28.50
C GLY A 659 12.79 -8.72 27.41
N ALA A 660 11.87 -9.57 26.98
CA ALA A 660 12.11 -10.52 25.90
C ALA A 660 12.39 -9.83 24.56
N PHE A 661 11.67 -8.75 24.23
CA PHE A 661 11.91 -7.95 23.03
C PHE A 661 13.29 -7.30 23.04
N ILE A 662 13.67 -6.63 24.14
CA ILE A 662 14.99 -5.98 24.27
C ILE A 662 16.10 -7.03 24.20
N ALA A 663 15.97 -8.15 24.92
CA ALA A 663 16.98 -9.20 24.93
C ALA A 663 17.15 -9.84 23.54
N SER A 664 16.05 -10.23 22.88
CA SER A 664 16.10 -10.90 21.58
C SER A 664 16.66 -9.98 20.49
N THR A 665 16.21 -8.73 20.44
CA THR A 665 16.70 -7.74 19.46
C THR A 665 18.16 -7.38 19.72
N THR A 666 18.61 -7.33 20.99
CA THR A 666 20.02 -7.05 21.33
C THR A 666 20.93 -8.20 20.89
N ILE A 667 20.57 -9.46 21.15
CA ILE A 667 21.35 -10.62 20.72
C ILE A 667 21.46 -10.67 19.19
N LEU A 668 20.35 -10.45 18.49
CA LEU A 668 20.36 -10.44 17.03
C LEU A 668 21.02 -9.18 16.45
N GLY A 669 20.99 -8.07 17.17
CA GLY A 669 21.77 -6.87 16.87
C GLY A 669 23.27 -7.12 16.99
N ALA A 670 23.70 -7.91 17.98
CA ALA A 670 25.09 -8.36 18.12
C ALA A 670 25.50 -9.24 16.94
N LEU A 671 24.68 -10.23 16.55
CA LEU A 671 24.91 -11.04 15.34
C LEU A 671 25.01 -10.16 14.09
N SER A 672 24.06 -9.25 13.89
CA SER A 672 24.03 -8.30 12.78
C SER A 672 25.28 -7.41 12.75
N GLN A 673 25.80 -7.02 13.92
CA GLN A 673 27.03 -6.24 14.05
C GLN A 673 28.24 -7.05 13.61
N GLN A 674 28.39 -8.29 14.10
CA GLN A 674 29.50 -9.16 13.74
C GLN A 674 29.52 -9.50 12.24
N LEU A 675 28.37 -9.89 11.68
CA LEU A 675 28.27 -10.20 10.25
C LEU A 675 28.65 -8.99 9.38
N ASN A 676 28.23 -7.78 9.78
CA ASN A 676 28.58 -6.57 9.04
C ASN A 676 30.06 -6.19 9.17
N ASP A 677 30.68 -6.45 10.32
CA ASP A 677 32.12 -6.25 10.51
C ASP A 677 32.91 -7.24 9.63
N MET A 678 32.53 -8.53 9.63
CA MET A 678 33.10 -9.55 8.75
C MET A 678 32.96 -9.20 7.27
N ALA A 679 31.76 -8.81 6.84
CA ALA A 679 31.49 -8.35 5.46
C ALA A 679 32.26 -7.08 5.07
N SER A 680 32.86 -6.38 6.04
CA SER A 680 33.69 -5.20 5.82
C SER A 680 35.21 -5.48 5.94
N GLY A 681 35.63 -6.74 6.01
CA GLY A 681 37.05 -7.13 6.16
C GLY A 681 37.57 -7.16 7.60
N ARG A 682 36.72 -6.88 8.60
CA ARG A 682 37.11 -6.83 10.01
C ARG A 682 36.86 -8.16 10.71
N ASN A 683 37.70 -8.49 11.69
CA ASN A 683 37.46 -9.61 12.58
C ASN A 683 36.31 -9.31 13.54
N PRO A 684 35.60 -10.32 14.07
CA PRO A 684 34.58 -10.11 15.09
C PRO A 684 35.11 -9.31 16.28
N ARG A 685 34.29 -8.39 16.81
CA ARG A 685 34.63 -7.64 18.04
C ARG A 685 34.52 -8.55 19.26
N GLU A 686 35.31 -8.24 20.29
CA GLU A 686 35.18 -8.90 21.59
C GLU A 686 33.81 -8.59 22.21
N MET A 687 33.10 -9.65 22.63
CA MET A 687 31.78 -9.55 23.29
C MET A 687 31.89 -9.55 24.82
N THR A 688 33.09 -9.75 25.34
CA THR A 688 33.45 -9.90 26.77
C THR A 688 34.66 -9.02 27.10
N GLY A 689 34.94 -8.79 28.38
CA GLY A 689 36.08 -7.94 28.80
C GLY A 689 35.73 -6.45 28.87
N GLU A 690 36.76 -5.59 28.82
CA GLU A 690 36.63 -4.15 29.06
C GLU A 690 35.78 -3.41 28.01
N ASP A 691 35.79 -3.86 26.75
CA ASP A 691 35.02 -3.27 25.66
C ASP A 691 33.60 -3.87 25.49
N ALA A 692 33.24 -4.88 26.27
CA ALA A 692 31.92 -5.52 26.21
C ALA A 692 30.74 -4.53 26.36
N PRO A 693 30.77 -3.54 27.26
CA PRO A 693 29.68 -2.55 27.35
C PRO A 693 29.49 -1.77 26.05
N LYS A 694 30.57 -1.43 25.34
CA LYS A 694 30.49 -0.73 24.05
C LYS A 694 29.92 -1.64 22.97
N PHE A 695 30.33 -2.91 22.96
CA PHE A 695 29.80 -3.91 22.03
C PHE A 695 28.29 -4.10 22.20
N TRP A 696 27.85 -4.37 23.43
CA TRP A 696 26.44 -4.64 23.74
C TRP A 696 25.57 -3.40 23.62
N LEU A 697 26.08 -2.20 23.93
CA LEU A 697 25.39 -0.95 23.63
C LEU A 697 25.20 -0.77 22.11
N GLY A 698 26.23 -1.04 21.31
CA GLY A 698 26.13 -1.04 19.85
C GLY A 698 25.11 -2.04 19.32
N ALA A 699 25.11 -3.26 19.87
CA ALA A 699 24.18 -4.33 19.54
C ALA A 699 22.73 -3.96 19.85
N LEU A 700 22.48 -3.39 21.04
CA LEU A 700 21.18 -2.90 21.48
C LEU A 700 20.64 -1.78 20.57
N LEU A 701 21.50 -0.82 20.20
CA LEU A 701 21.13 0.26 19.26
C LEU A 701 20.84 -0.29 17.86
N LYS A 702 21.67 -1.22 17.38
CA LYS A 702 21.52 -1.85 16.06
C LYS A 702 20.29 -2.75 15.97
N GLY A 703 19.98 -3.46 17.04
CA GLY A 703 18.79 -4.30 17.17
C GLY A 703 17.48 -3.52 17.20
N GLY A 704 17.53 -2.19 17.38
CA GLY A 704 16.35 -1.33 17.48
C GLY A 704 15.69 -1.34 18.86
N GLY A 705 16.30 -1.97 19.86
CA GLY A 705 15.73 -2.15 21.21
C GLY A 705 15.75 -0.89 22.08
N LEU A 706 16.71 0.04 21.87
CA LEU A 706 16.81 1.30 22.63
C LEU A 706 17.24 2.55 21.81
N GLY A 707 17.28 2.50 20.47
CA GLY A 707 17.84 3.58 19.62
C GLY A 707 17.17 4.97 19.61
N LEU A 708 15.94 5.08 20.12
CA LEU A 708 15.11 6.30 20.18
C LEU A 708 14.67 6.71 21.61
N TYR A 709 15.17 6.04 22.66
CA TYR A 709 14.39 5.87 23.90
C TYR A 709 14.74 6.80 25.07
N GLY A 710 15.87 7.51 25.03
CA GLY A 710 16.29 8.40 26.13
C GLY A 710 15.22 9.44 26.50
N ASP A 711 14.60 10.06 25.49
CA ASP A 711 13.55 11.07 25.70
C ASP A 711 12.14 10.47 25.88
N PHE A 712 11.92 9.24 25.43
CA PHE A 712 10.60 8.59 25.49
C PHE A 712 10.36 7.90 26.85
N LEU A 713 11.42 7.39 27.49
CA LEU A 713 11.37 6.72 28.79
C LEU A 713 11.42 7.69 29.99
N LEU A 714 11.96 8.90 29.81
CA LEU A 714 12.00 9.95 30.85
C LEU A 714 10.77 10.87 30.82
N SER A 715 9.79 10.61 29.96
CA SER A 715 8.57 11.39 29.83
C SER A 715 7.47 10.88 30.78
N ASP A 716 7.63 11.10 32.08
CA ASP A 716 6.47 11.09 32.98
C ASP A 716 5.73 12.44 33.00
N HIS A 717 6.22 13.49 32.31
CA HIS A 717 5.68 14.85 32.49
C HIS A 717 5.66 15.83 31.32
N THR A 718 5.74 15.42 30.05
CA THR A 718 5.45 16.38 28.94
C THR A 718 3.98 16.33 28.50
N ARG A 719 3.15 17.02 29.29
CA ARG A 719 1.96 17.70 28.75
C ARG A 719 2.46 18.69 27.69
N TYR A 720 1.82 18.69 26.52
CA TYR A 720 2.16 19.45 25.30
C TYR A 720 3.09 18.74 24.30
N GLY A 721 2.61 18.71 23.05
CA GLY A 721 3.21 17.99 21.94
C GLY A 721 4.33 18.79 21.30
N GLY A 722 5.40 18.10 20.94
CA GLY A 722 6.59 18.67 20.33
C GLY A 722 7.88 18.32 21.06
N GLY A 723 8.07 17.06 21.45
CA GLY A 723 9.28 16.61 22.17
C GLY A 723 10.14 15.63 21.38
N ALA A 724 9.57 14.53 20.88
CA ALA A 724 10.35 13.49 20.20
C ALA A 724 10.88 13.91 18.82
N LEU A 725 10.15 14.75 18.07
CA LEU A 725 10.57 15.14 16.72
C LEU A 725 11.77 16.11 16.72
N ALA A 726 11.94 16.90 17.79
CA ALA A 726 12.98 17.93 17.89
C ALA A 726 14.35 17.33 18.25
N SER A 727 14.40 16.34 19.13
CA SER A 727 15.62 15.57 19.44
C SER A 727 16.01 14.59 18.33
N MET A 728 15.09 14.25 17.44
CA MET A 728 15.33 13.44 16.25
C MET A 728 16.02 14.17 15.08
N LEU A 729 16.22 15.48 15.18
CA LEU A 729 16.86 16.32 14.14
C LEU A 729 18.37 16.14 14.02
N GLY A 730 18.99 15.28 14.84
CA GLY A 730 20.39 14.87 14.64
C GLY A 730 20.68 14.37 13.21
N PRO A 731 21.96 14.33 12.85
CA PRO A 731 22.65 14.63 11.56
C PRO A 731 21.91 15.24 10.35
N VAL A 732 20.61 15.55 10.40
CA VAL A 732 19.85 16.12 9.29
C VAL A 732 20.36 17.52 8.91
N ALA A 733 20.74 18.32 9.91
CA ALA A 733 21.36 19.61 9.66
C ALA A 733 22.61 19.48 8.77
N GLY A 734 23.43 18.44 8.99
CA GLY A 734 24.61 18.15 8.17
C GLY A 734 24.27 17.71 6.75
N LEU A 735 23.20 16.93 6.54
CA LEU A 735 22.79 16.49 5.19
C LEU A 735 22.19 17.64 4.36
N VAL A 736 21.42 18.54 4.98
CA VAL A 736 20.92 19.76 4.31
C VAL A 736 22.09 20.66 3.93
N ASP A 737 23.03 20.83 4.85
CA ASP A 737 24.24 21.62 4.64
C ASP A 737 25.11 21.00 3.52
N ASP A 738 25.27 19.67 3.48
CA ASP A 738 26.02 18.97 2.43
C ASP A 738 25.32 18.99 1.05
N VAL A 739 23.99 18.90 0.99
CA VAL A 739 23.22 18.99 -0.26
C VAL A 739 23.19 20.41 -0.82
N VAL A 740 23.09 21.42 0.05
CA VAL A 740 23.21 22.84 -0.34
C VAL A 740 24.63 23.13 -0.84
N LYS A 741 25.67 22.63 -0.18
CA LYS A 741 27.07 22.76 -0.61
C LYS A 741 27.38 22.04 -1.91
N LEU A 742 26.77 20.86 -2.15
CA LEU A 742 26.86 20.14 -3.43
C LEU A 742 26.18 20.91 -4.58
N GLY A 743 25.04 21.55 -4.32
CA GLY A 743 24.37 22.43 -5.28
C GLY A 743 25.10 23.76 -5.53
N GLN A 744 25.87 24.23 -4.54
CA GLN A 744 26.68 25.45 -4.61
C GLN A 744 28.15 25.20 -5.02
N GLY A 745 28.54 23.94 -5.25
CA GLY A 745 29.84 23.55 -5.78
C GLY A 745 31.05 23.74 -4.86
N ILE A 746 30.86 24.05 -3.57
CA ILE A 746 31.98 24.34 -2.66
C ILE A 746 31.86 23.52 -1.36
N PRO A 747 32.72 22.50 -1.14
CA PRO A 747 32.91 21.91 0.18
C PRO A 747 33.59 22.92 1.12
N LEU A 748 33.12 23.09 2.36
CA LEU A 748 33.74 24.01 3.35
C LEU A 748 35.25 23.76 3.55
N ASN A 749 35.70 22.52 3.39
CA ASN A 749 37.12 22.14 3.49
C ASN A 749 38.00 22.75 2.39
N ALA A 750 37.41 23.14 1.25
CA ALA A 750 38.10 23.86 0.17
C ALA A 750 38.33 25.34 0.51
N VAL A 751 37.48 25.91 1.38
CA VAL A 751 37.62 27.29 1.91
C VAL A 751 38.60 27.33 3.08
N GLU A 752 38.73 26.24 3.84
CA GLU A 752 39.65 26.11 4.99
C GLU A 752 41.09 25.66 4.63
N GLY A 753 41.44 25.53 3.35
CA GLY A 753 42.82 25.29 2.92
C GLY A 753 43.41 23.90 3.23
N LYS A 754 42.58 22.84 3.30
CA LYS A 754 43.02 21.44 3.52
C LYS A 754 42.73 20.54 2.30
N PRO A 755 43.50 20.65 1.21
CA PRO A 755 43.23 19.95 -0.06
C PRO A 755 43.30 18.41 0.03
N GLU A 756 44.22 17.85 0.84
CA GLU A 756 44.38 16.39 1.03
C GLU A 756 43.20 15.74 1.79
N GLN A 757 42.56 16.48 2.70
CA GLN A 757 41.34 16.02 3.37
C GLN A 757 40.14 16.08 2.40
N THR A 758 40.14 17.08 1.52
CA THR A 758 39.10 17.27 0.50
C THR A 758 39.08 16.13 -0.51
N GLY A 759 40.24 15.68 -1.00
CA GLY A 759 40.34 14.54 -1.94
C GLY A 759 39.85 13.21 -1.34
N GLY A 760 40.31 12.86 -0.13
CA GLY A 760 39.86 11.65 0.56
C GLY A 760 38.36 11.67 0.91
N ASP A 761 37.82 12.83 1.26
CA ASP A 761 36.38 13.00 1.53
C ASP A 761 35.54 12.94 0.24
N LEU A 762 36.05 13.41 -0.89
CA LEU A 762 35.43 13.23 -2.21
C LEU A 762 35.36 11.75 -2.63
N VAL A 763 36.40 10.95 -2.36
CA VAL A 763 36.34 9.50 -2.62
C VAL A 763 35.28 8.81 -1.75
N LYS A 764 35.19 9.16 -0.46
CA LYS A 764 34.14 8.63 0.43
C LYS A 764 32.75 9.04 -0.01
N LEU A 765 32.59 10.30 -0.43
CA LEU A 765 31.33 10.81 -0.97
C LEU A 765 30.96 10.07 -2.26
N GLY A 766 31.89 9.94 -3.19
CA GLY A 766 31.72 9.22 -4.45
C GLY A 766 31.30 7.77 -4.23
N LYS A 767 32.04 7.02 -3.40
CA LYS A 767 31.65 5.65 -2.99
C LYS A 767 30.24 5.62 -2.38
N GLY A 768 29.95 6.56 -1.47
CA GLY A 768 28.67 6.65 -0.79
C GLY A 768 27.47 6.96 -1.71
N LEU A 769 27.74 7.34 -2.96
CA LEU A 769 26.75 7.60 -4.00
C LEU A 769 26.67 6.50 -5.05
N ILE A 770 27.61 5.55 -5.13
CA ILE A 770 27.56 4.47 -6.13
C ILE A 770 26.52 3.42 -5.71
N PRO A 771 25.43 3.22 -6.47
CA PRO A 771 24.44 2.18 -6.19
C PRO A 771 25.09 0.79 -6.15
N GLY A 772 24.76 0.00 -5.13
CA GLY A 772 25.26 -1.37 -5.00
C GLY A 772 26.73 -1.50 -4.54
N ALA A 773 27.50 -0.41 -4.40
CA ALA A 773 28.87 -0.49 -3.90
C ALA A 773 28.97 -1.06 -2.48
N ASN A 774 27.88 -0.98 -1.71
CA ASN A 774 27.77 -1.53 -0.36
C ASN A 774 27.00 -2.87 -0.31
N LEU A 775 26.88 -3.61 -1.42
CA LEU A 775 26.32 -4.98 -1.38
C LEU A 775 27.18 -5.86 -0.47
N TRP A 776 26.56 -6.52 0.50
CA TRP A 776 27.30 -7.17 1.60
C TRP A 776 28.33 -8.21 1.15
N TYR A 777 28.08 -8.92 0.04
CA TYR A 777 29.02 -9.92 -0.51
C TYR A 777 30.12 -9.32 -1.41
N ALA A 778 29.94 -8.09 -1.92
CA ALA A 778 30.89 -7.44 -2.83
C ALA A 778 31.67 -6.30 -2.17
N LYS A 779 31.14 -5.76 -1.06
CA LYS A 779 31.64 -4.57 -0.38
C LYS A 779 33.12 -4.69 -0.01
N ALA A 780 33.55 -5.80 0.60
CA ALA A 780 34.95 -5.98 0.96
C ALA A 780 35.86 -5.91 -0.27
N ALA A 781 35.52 -6.58 -1.37
CA ALA A 781 36.33 -6.55 -2.59
C ALA A 781 36.41 -5.16 -3.22
N LEU A 782 35.28 -4.48 -3.37
CA LEU A 782 35.25 -3.12 -3.92
C LEU A 782 36.04 -2.13 -3.04
N ASP A 783 35.97 -2.29 -1.72
CA ASP A 783 36.70 -1.46 -0.79
C ASP A 783 38.20 -1.65 -0.94
N HIS A 784 38.69 -2.88 -0.92
CA HIS A 784 40.13 -3.15 -0.93
C HIS A 784 40.78 -2.94 -2.31
N MET A 785 40.08 -3.28 -3.39
CA MET A 785 40.63 -3.20 -4.75
C MET A 785 40.55 -1.79 -5.35
N ILE A 786 39.57 -0.97 -4.93
CA ILE A 786 39.29 0.33 -5.57
C ILE A 786 39.31 1.45 -4.54
N PHE A 787 38.38 1.44 -3.59
CA PHE A 787 38.10 2.64 -2.80
C PHE A 787 39.16 2.94 -1.74
N ASN A 788 39.75 1.92 -1.13
CA ASN A 788 40.85 2.08 -0.17
C ASN A 788 42.10 2.61 -0.89
N GLN A 789 42.38 2.10 -2.11
CA GLN A 789 43.50 2.57 -2.92
C GLN A 789 43.33 4.05 -3.30
N LEU A 790 42.13 4.43 -3.75
CA LEU A 790 41.81 5.83 -4.03
C LEU A 790 41.88 6.69 -2.74
N GLN A 791 41.36 6.22 -1.61
CA GLN A 791 41.40 6.96 -0.35
C GLN A 791 42.84 7.16 0.15
N GLU A 792 43.70 6.16 0.03
CA GLU A 792 45.11 6.26 0.41
C GLU A 792 45.90 7.15 -0.56
N TYR A 793 45.60 7.09 -1.86
CA TYR A 793 46.20 7.95 -2.87
C TYR A 793 45.88 9.44 -2.64
N PHE A 794 44.62 9.77 -2.40
CA PHE A 794 44.18 11.17 -2.19
C PHE A 794 44.37 11.66 -0.75
N SER A 795 44.54 10.75 0.23
CA SER A 795 44.78 11.08 1.64
C SER A 795 45.79 10.10 2.25
N PRO A 796 47.10 10.32 2.03
CA PRO A 796 48.14 9.41 2.51
C PRO A 796 48.08 9.18 4.04
N GLY A 797 48.25 7.92 4.46
CA GLY A 797 48.16 7.47 5.84
C GLY A 797 46.73 7.32 6.38
N TYR A 798 45.71 7.49 5.54
CA TYR A 798 44.31 7.35 5.94
C TYR A 798 43.98 5.92 6.40
N LEU A 799 44.37 4.91 5.62
CA LEU A 799 44.08 3.50 5.94
C LEU A 799 44.76 3.06 7.24
N ARG A 800 45.99 3.54 7.49
CA ARG A 800 46.69 3.31 8.76
C ARG A 800 45.95 3.93 9.94
N LYS A 801 45.40 5.14 9.78
CA LYS A 801 44.55 5.79 10.82
C LYS A 801 43.24 5.02 11.04
N VAL A 802 42.65 4.45 10.00
CA VAL A 802 41.45 3.59 10.11
C VAL A 802 41.76 2.32 10.89
N GLU A 803 42.88 1.65 10.61
CA GLU A 803 43.32 0.47 11.34
C GLU A 803 43.61 0.80 12.82
N GLN A 804 44.36 1.88 13.08
CA GLN A 804 44.65 2.36 14.43
C GLN A 804 43.39 2.72 15.22
N ARG A 805 42.41 3.38 14.58
CA ARG A 805 41.14 3.74 15.22
C ARG A 805 40.31 2.51 15.55
N SER A 806 40.27 1.52 14.65
CA SER A 806 39.59 0.23 14.89
C SER A 806 40.17 -0.48 16.10
N LYS A 807 41.51 -0.58 16.16
CA LYS A 807 42.21 -1.18 17.29
C LYS A 807 42.03 -0.38 18.59
N LYS A 808 42.11 0.95 18.55
CA LYS A 808 41.95 1.82 19.73
C LYS A 808 40.53 1.78 20.31
N ASN A 809 39.51 1.79 19.46
CA ASN A 809 38.14 1.99 19.92
C ASN A 809 37.41 0.69 20.26
N PHE A 810 37.81 -0.43 19.65
CA PHE A 810 37.10 -1.70 19.71
C PHE A 810 38.01 -2.93 19.85
N ASN A 811 39.31 -2.73 20.08
CA ASN A 811 40.34 -3.79 20.03
C ASN A 811 40.26 -4.68 18.77
N GLN A 812 39.75 -4.13 17.66
CA GLN A 812 39.32 -4.91 16.50
C GLN A 812 40.40 -4.94 15.42
N THR A 813 40.78 -6.16 15.01
CA THR A 813 41.73 -6.45 13.92
C THR A 813 41.01 -6.76 12.60
N TYR A 814 41.75 -7.07 11.55
CA TYR A 814 41.24 -7.30 10.19
C TYR A 814 41.68 -8.67 9.67
N TRP A 815 40.77 -9.43 9.05
CA TRP A 815 41.13 -10.61 8.25
C TRP A 815 41.49 -10.22 6.82
N TRP A 816 40.97 -9.10 6.33
CA TRP A 816 41.41 -8.43 5.12
C TRP A 816 41.79 -7.00 5.48
N ARG A 817 43.10 -6.73 5.53
CA ARG A 817 43.59 -5.43 5.99
C ARG A 817 43.26 -4.38 4.93
N PRO A 818 42.87 -3.15 5.30
CA PRO A 818 42.46 -2.13 4.33
C PRO A 818 43.51 -1.80 3.26
N GLN A 819 44.79 -1.99 3.60
CA GLN A 819 45.95 -1.76 2.74
C GLN A 819 46.28 -2.91 1.78
N ASP A 820 45.70 -4.10 1.98
CA ASP A 820 45.97 -5.27 1.16
C ASP A 820 44.94 -5.35 0.02
N VAL A 821 45.41 -5.48 -1.23
CA VAL A 821 44.53 -5.61 -2.41
C VAL A 821 43.86 -6.98 -2.47
N THR A 822 44.53 -8.02 -1.96
CA THR A 822 44.02 -9.39 -1.88
C THR A 822 43.92 -9.83 -0.42
N PRO A 823 42.94 -10.68 -0.06
CA PRO A 823 42.87 -11.27 1.26
C PRO A 823 44.09 -12.19 1.51
N GLN A 824 44.46 -12.36 2.78
CA GLN A 824 45.57 -13.23 3.21
C GLN A 824 45.16 -14.70 3.29
#